data_AF-A0A6A4G046-F1
#
_entry.id   AF-A0A6A4G046-F1
#
_cell.length_a   1.000
_cell.length_b   1.000
_cell.length_c   1.000
_cell.angle_alpha   90.00
_cell.angle_beta   90.00
_cell.angle_gamma   90.00
#
_symmetry.space_group_name_H-M   'P 1'
#
loop_
_entity.id
_entity.type
_entity.pdbx_description
1 polymer ?
#
loop_
_entity_poly.entity_id
_entity_poly.type
_entity_poly.pdbx_seq_one_letter_code
_entity_poly.pdbx_strand_id
1 'polypeptide(L)'
;MQDGRNVRRVMATVVLAAALLAAQTLAGVTHVKVHSTQLREGAETTRKQAVALAETTEMQTSIDWTGQGLTSWSEVEGNLTSSVETLNVSSNALTAVVFTETFEELQTLECSNASLTQLNVNVTYLETVNASHNLFSSFEEIVLATTVESLDLSWNQLSDWKNFKVPRDLKILNVSHNAIGDFSGSNLSSSTGLISIDLSSNNLTSVVGVIFPSNLTTLDLSNNTIETFEVCETDLALLSSLTSFKMDDLEQSDCPTSGATTEMIGNVQICVVSDAVFQTAYFRTKSAWQANKSIVYLSVIVSALISLWFVALLVAHTIQRRRHVVKKSDDLQRDTIEISSSLTASRHWSLSKEGELPNDVRLDADFASLRIDPSDVMQVRTLAHGNFAMTSLVYLGDKQAVMKKVSVHTQSQDRDQMIAFMDEIRVCAKLEHPKVVGFLGIMWASLSDLSAIVEYVPRGSLANFLKEKKPARKNSRSAFTWMESSNETPSKLSFALQISEALVYLQSFAPPVIHGHLRADSMLLGSSWEIKLDRLGYMLNTSSLPIEDRAWVAPEVLASGEFDEKSDVYSFGVVMSELDRCKLPYSRKASRRQSVDEATAFKPGFRDDCPPEIVEIAQSCLQDEPAERPTAMELHYSLRQLHR
;
A
#
# COMPACT_ATOMS: atom_id res chain seq x y z
N MET A 1 38.10 -88.69 16.82
CA MET A 1 39.13 -88.18 15.90
C MET A 1 38.97 -86.67 15.88
N GLN A 2 39.80 -86.01 16.70
CA GLN A 2 40.88 -85.11 16.24
C GLN A 2 40.32 -83.79 15.73
N ASP A 3 40.43 -82.71 16.52
CA ASP A 3 41.57 -81.77 16.51
C ASP A 3 41.68 -81.04 15.17
N GLY A 4 41.81 -79.71 15.10
CA GLY A 4 42.61 -78.90 16.00
C GLY A 4 42.07 -77.48 16.20
N ARG A 5 42.16 -77.10 17.48
CA ARG A 5 42.26 -75.74 17.98
C ARG A 5 43.37 -74.98 17.23
N ASN A 6 43.16 -73.74 16.82
CA ASN A 6 43.24 -72.56 17.69
C ASN A 6 44.56 -72.51 18.48
N VAL A 7 45.45 -71.56 18.16
CA VAL A 7 46.39 -70.89 19.09
C VAL A 7 46.98 -69.71 18.30
N ARG A 8 46.48 -68.49 18.54
CA ARG A 8 46.86 -67.58 19.65
C ARG A 8 48.25 -66.99 19.41
N ARG A 9 48.43 -65.67 19.47
CA ARG A 9 48.62 -64.89 20.71
C ARG A 9 48.84 -63.43 20.25
N VAL A 10 48.38 -62.37 20.92
CA VAL A 10 48.51 -61.99 22.35
C VAL A 10 47.34 -61.04 22.65
N MET A 11 46.36 -61.41 23.49
CA MET A 11 46.15 -61.04 24.92
C MET A 11 45.98 -59.52 25.14
N ALA A 12 45.08 -58.97 25.94
CA ALA A 12 43.95 -59.37 26.80
C ALA A 12 43.38 -57.98 27.27
N THR A 13 42.19 -57.75 27.83
CA THR A 13 41.59 -58.37 29.01
C THR A 13 40.26 -57.62 29.27
N VAL A 14 39.16 -58.36 29.44
CA VAL A 14 38.17 -58.23 30.55
C VAL A 14 37.18 -57.04 30.60
N VAL A 15 35.93 -57.44 30.94
CA VAL A 15 34.66 -56.73 31.20
C VAL A 15 33.76 -56.54 29.96
N LEU A 16 32.99 -57.56 29.58
CA LEU A 16 31.56 -57.79 29.93
C LEU A 16 30.65 -56.60 29.59
N ALA A 17 29.76 -56.66 28.58
CA ALA A 17 28.57 -57.51 28.40
C ALA A 17 27.27 -56.76 28.77
N ALA A 18 26.44 -56.52 27.75
CA ALA A 18 24.97 -56.53 27.75
C ALA A 18 24.51 -56.06 26.35
N ALA A 19 23.51 -56.62 25.66
CA ALA A 19 22.72 -57.84 25.76
C ALA A 19 21.96 -57.95 24.41
N LEU A 20 21.72 -59.19 23.96
CA LEU A 20 20.78 -59.52 22.88
C LEU A 20 19.37 -59.73 23.47
N LEU A 21 18.36 -59.21 22.77
CA LEU A 21 16.98 -59.70 22.60
C LEU A 21 16.03 -59.85 23.81
N ALA A 22 14.95 -59.05 23.81
CA ALA A 22 13.56 -59.43 24.14
C ALA A 22 12.63 -58.29 23.65
N ALA A 23 11.81 -58.47 22.62
CA ALA A 23 10.45 -59.03 22.61
C ALA A 23 9.39 -58.20 23.39
N GLN A 24 8.51 -57.57 22.60
CA GLN A 24 7.09 -57.22 22.83
C GLN A 24 6.67 -56.10 23.81
N THR A 25 5.66 -55.36 23.31
CA THR A 25 4.52 -54.68 23.98
C THR A 25 4.51 -53.14 24.14
N LEU A 26 3.44 -52.58 23.55
CA LEU A 26 2.52 -51.51 23.98
C LEU A 26 3.03 -50.17 24.53
N ALA A 27 2.50 -49.13 23.87
CA ALA A 27 1.77 -47.97 24.41
C ALA A 27 2.41 -47.17 25.57
N GLY A 28 2.67 -45.89 25.30
CA GLY A 28 2.91 -44.91 26.35
C GLY A 28 3.31 -43.55 25.80
N VAL A 29 2.31 -42.72 25.48
CA VAL A 29 2.50 -41.27 25.34
C VAL A 29 3.04 -40.72 26.65
N THR A 30 4.21 -40.07 26.62
CA THR A 30 4.64 -39.15 27.67
C THR A 30 5.24 -37.89 27.02
N HIS A 31 4.50 -36.78 27.14
CA HIS A 31 5.03 -35.45 26.93
C HIS A 31 6.09 -35.15 28.00
N VAL A 32 7.30 -34.77 27.59
CA VAL A 32 8.28 -34.14 28.48
C VAL A 32 8.58 -32.75 27.96
N LYS A 33 8.13 -31.76 28.72
CA LYS A 33 8.42 -30.33 28.57
C LYS A 33 9.67 -30.05 29.40
N VAL A 34 10.79 -29.63 28.78
CA VAL A 34 11.99 -29.18 29.51
C VAL A 34 12.23 -27.70 29.22
N HIS A 35 12.30 -26.93 30.31
CA HIS A 35 12.59 -25.50 30.32
C HIS A 35 14.09 -25.22 30.12
N SER A 36 14.33 -24.17 29.35
CA SER A 36 15.54 -23.34 29.16
C SER A 36 16.68 -23.40 30.19
N THR A 37 17.92 -23.42 29.69
CA THR A 37 19.06 -22.61 30.20
C THR A 37 20.03 -22.31 29.05
N GLN A 38 20.42 -21.03 28.95
CA GLN A 38 21.31 -20.46 27.94
C GLN A 38 22.78 -20.90 28.09
N LEU A 39 23.51 -21.03 26.98
CA LEU A 39 24.64 -20.15 26.57
C LEU A 39 25.58 -20.86 25.56
N ARG A 40 25.68 -20.24 24.37
CA ARG A 40 26.92 -19.96 23.63
C ARG A 40 27.75 -21.15 23.13
N GLU A 41 27.49 -21.56 21.87
CA GLU A 41 28.49 -21.89 20.83
C GLU A 41 27.75 -22.15 19.51
N GLY A 42 27.49 -21.07 18.77
CA GLY A 42 26.83 -21.10 17.46
C GLY A 42 27.85 -20.90 16.35
N ALA A 43 28.09 -21.96 15.56
CA ALA A 43 28.51 -21.92 14.15
C ALA A 43 28.90 -23.31 13.63
N GLU A 44 29.34 -24.24 14.48
CA GLU A 44 29.84 -25.57 14.03
C GLU A 44 28.83 -26.72 14.16
N THR A 45 27.75 -26.52 14.92
CA THR A 45 26.73 -27.55 15.16
C THR A 45 25.78 -27.72 13.97
N THR A 46 25.52 -26.65 13.22
CA THR A 46 24.62 -26.64 12.05
C THR A 46 25.16 -27.52 10.91
N ARG A 47 26.48 -27.62 10.78
CA ARG A 47 27.13 -28.44 9.74
C ARG A 47 27.14 -29.93 10.06
N LYS A 48 27.04 -30.33 11.33
CA LYS A 48 27.02 -31.74 11.75
C LYS A 48 25.61 -32.32 11.87
N GLN A 49 24.58 -31.48 12.10
CA GLN A 49 23.19 -31.93 12.06
C GLN A 49 22.66 -32.12 10.63
N ALA A 50 23.10 -31.30 9.66
CA ALA A 50 22.71 -31.47 8.26
C ALA A 50 23.32 -32.72 7.60
N VAL A 51 24.53 -33.14 8.01
CA VAL A 51 25.26 -34.26 7.40
C VAL A 51 24.83 -35.62 7.96
N ALA A 52 24.22 -35.68 9.15
CA ALA A 52 23.75 -36.93 9.75
C ALA A 52 22.34 -37.37 9.28
N LEU A 53 21.64 -36.55 8.48
CA LEU A 53 20.27 -36.82 8.03
C LEU A 53 20.19 -37.32 6.56
N ALA A 54 21.32 -37.58 5.91
CA ALA A 54 21.40 -38.00 4.51
C ALA A 54 21.68 -39.50 4.30
N GLU A 55 21.68 -40.31 5.36
CA GLU A 55 21.94 -41.76 5.28
C GLU A 55 20.78 -42.60 5.84
N THR A 56 19.57 -42.41 5.29
CA THR A 56 18.56 -43.47 5.15
C THR A 56 17.61 -43.09 4.01
N THR A 57 17.89 -43.59 2.81
CA THR A 57 16.98 -43.55 1.66
C THR A 57 15.74 -44.40 1.92
N GLU A 58 14.72 -43.80 2.53
CA GLU A 58 13.31 -44.07 2.22
C GLU A 58 12.81 -42.86 1.44
N MET A 59 12.13 -43.07 0.31
CA MET A 59 11.47 -42.00 -0.46
C MET A 59 10.39 -41.36 0.43
N GLN A 60 10.74 -40.29 1.14
CA GLN A 60 9.79 -39.52 1.94
C GLN A 60 8.94 -38.67 0.98
N THR A 61 7.73 -39.13 0.71
CA THR A 61 6.72 -38.36 -0.04
C THR A 61 6.15 -37.21 0.79
N SER A 62 6.31 -37.24 2.11
CA SER A 62 5.91 -36.18 3.03
C SER A 62 7.11 -35.70 3.84
N ILE A 63 7.40 -34.40 3.77
CA ILE A 63 8.50 -33.73 4.46
C ILE A 63 7.91 -32.73 5.45
N ASP A 64 8.27 -32.88 6.73
CA ASP A 64 7.89 -31.95 7.80
C ASP A 64 9.12 -31.30 8.43
N TRP A 65 9.30 -30.02 8.15
CA TRP A 65 10.34 -29.14 8.65
C TRP A 65 9.77 -28.00 9.52
N THR A 66 8.65 -28.25 10.19
CA THR A 66 8.06 -27.28 11.11
C THR A 66 9.04 -26.88 12.21
N GLY A 67 9.24 -25.58 12.43
CA GLY A 67 9.97 -25.06 13.60
C GLY A 67 11.47 -25.36 13.63
N GLN A 68 12.08 -25.71 12.50
CA GLN A 68 13.50 -26.05 12.41
C GLN A 68 14.44 -24.83 12.40
N GLY A 69 13.89 -23.61 12.45
CA GLY A 69 14.67 -22.37 12.42
C GLY A 69 15.19 -22.03 11.02
N LEU A 70 14.46 -22.43 9.97
CA LEU A 70 14.80 -22.14 8.59
C LEU A 70 14.68 -20.64 8.31
N THR A 71 15.71 -20.05 7.69
CA THR A 71 15.77 -18.60 7.39
C THR A 71 15.90 -18.28 5.91
N SER A 72 16.15 -19.27 5.06
CA SER A 72 16.41 -19.08 3.63
C SER A 72 15.70 -20.15 2.80
N TRP A 73 14.74 -19.74 1.97
CA TRP A 73 14.02 -20.68 1.11
C TRP A 73 14.92 -21.35 0.08
N SER A 74 15.93 -20.67 -0.47
CA SER A 74 16.82 -21.26 -1.48
C SER A 74 17.63 -22.44 -0.94
N GLU A 75 17.98 -22.42 0.35
CA GLU A 75 18.69 -23.53 1.00
C GLU A 75 17.76 -24.71 1.30
N VAL A 76 16.48 -24.41 1.55
CA VAL A 76 15.42 -25.38 1.78
C VAL A 76 15.08 -26.09 0.47
N GLU A 77 14.87 -25.33 -0.61
CA GLU A 77 14.52 -25.83 -1.93
C GLU A 77 15.57 -26.79 -2.50
N GLY A 78 16.86 -26.46 -2.36
CA GLY A 78 17.95 -27.32 -2.85
C GLY A 78 18.09 -28.69 -2.17
N ASN A 79 17.38 -28.92 -1.05
CA ASN A 79 17.33 -30.20 -0.35
C ASN A 79 16.05 -31.00 -0.65
N LEU A 80 15.13 -30.45 -1.44
CA LEU A 80 13.90 -31.13 -1.83
C LEU A 80 14.12 -31.99 -3.07
N THR A 81 13.36 -33.09 -3.17
CA THR A 81 13.29 -33.91 -4.38
C THR A 81 12.00 -33.60 -5.14
N SER A 82 11.98 -33.79 -6.46
CA SER A 82 10.76 -33.58 -7.28
C SER A 82 9.59 -34.51 -6.94
N SER A 83 9.82 -35.57 -6.17
CA SER A 83 8.82 -36.57 -5.74
C SER A 83 8.13 -36.26 -4.41
N VAL A 84 8.28 -35.04 -3.86
CA VAL A 84 7.62 -34.65 -2.61
C VAL A 84 6.15 -34.33 -2.89
N GLU A 85 5.25 -34.99 -2.17
CA GLU A 85 3.80 -34.80 -2.24
C GLU A 85 3.29 -33.81 -1.19
N THR A 86 3.86 -33.83 0.02
CA THR A 86 3.49 -32.91 1.11
C THR A 86 4.74 -32.25 1.66
N LEU A 87 4.71 -30.92 1.73
CA LEU A 87 5.79 -30.13 2.31
C LEU A 87 5.25 -29.22 3.42
N ASN A 88 5.78 -29.37 4.62
CA ASN A 88 5.51 -28.48 5.73
C ASN A 88 6.76 -27.74 6.18
N VAL A 89 6.74 -26.42 6.05
CA VAL A 89 7.80 -25.49 6.46
C VAL A 89 7.29 -24.44 7.44
N SER A 90 6.19 -24.74 8.13
CA SER A 90 5.53 -23.82 9.06
C SER A 90 6.41 -23.46 10.27
N SER A 91 6.07 -22.36 10.96
CA SER A 91 6.77 -21.89 12.18
C SER A 91 8.27 -21.65 12.00
N ASN A 92 8.67 -21.16 10.83
CA ASN A 92 10.05 -20.78 10.50
C ASN A 92 10.18 -19.27 10.27
N ALA A 93 11.31 -18.78 9.74
CA ALA A 93 11.56 -17.36 9.49
C ALA A 93 12.02 -17.13 8.04
N LEU A 94 11.25 -17.67 7.08
CA LEU A 94 11.67 -17.78 5.69
C LEU A 94 11.55 -16.48 4.88
N THR A 95 10.73 -15.52 5.33
CA THR A 95 10.41 -14.23 4.65
C THR A 95 9.75 -14.34 3.28
N ALA A 96 10.10 -15.32 2.46
CA ALA A 96 9.46 -15.62 1.18
C ALA A 96 9.53 -17.12 0.87
N VAL A 97 8.53 -17.64 0.17
CA VAL A 97 8.55 -18.98 -0.43
C VAL A 97 8.33 -18.78 -1.92
N VAL A 98 9.38 -18.98 -2.72
CA VAL A 98 9.37 -18.72 -4.17
C VAL A 98 10.00 -19.92 -4.85
N PHE A 99 9.18 -20.72 -5.51
CA PHE A 99 9.67 -21.92 -6.17
C PHE A 99 10.45 -21.54 -7.44
N THR A 100 11.69 -22.00 -7.51
CA THR A 100 12.58 -21.87 -8.68
C THR A 100 12.62 -23.16 -9.49
N GLU A 101 12.28 -24.30 -8.87
CA GLU A 101 12.17 -25.60 -9.51
C GLU A 101 10.69 -26.05 -9.65
N THR A 102 10.44 -26.97 -10.58
CA THR A 102 9.12 -27.56 -10.79
C THR A 102 8.95 -28.81 -9.94
N PHE A 103 8.02 -28.76 -8.97
CA PHE A 103 7.60 -29.92 -8.20
C PHE A 103 6.37 -30.56 -8.86
N GLU A 104 6.56 -31.71 -9.52
CA GLU A 104 5.51 -32.37 -10.30
C GLU A 104 4.49 -33.09 -9.41
N GLU A 105 4.94 -33.65 -8.28
CA GLU A 105 4.12 -34.48 -7.38
C GLU A 105 3.57 -33.71 -6.17
N LEU A 106 3.91 -32.43 -5.99
CA LEU A 106 3.52 -31.67 -4.80
C LEU A 106 2.02 -31.38 -4.79
N GLN A 107 1.35 -31.82 -3.73
CA GLN A 107 -0.10 -31.66 -3.53
C GLN A 107 -0.40 -30.71 -2.38
N THR A 108 0.39 -30.73 -1.31
CA THR A 108 0.12 -29.95 -0.10
C THR A 108 1.34 -29.13 0.32
N LEU A 109 1.11 -27.82 0.53
CA LEU A 109 2.10 -26.90 1.10
C LEU A 109 1.57 -26.25 2.38
N GLU A 110 2.24 -26.54 3.49
CA GLU A 110 2.00 -25.91 4.80
C GLU A 110 3.15 -24.93 5.08
N CYS A 111 2.87 -23.62 5.05
CA CYS A 111 3.86 -22.56 5.27
C CYS A 111 3.33 -21.49 6.23
N SER A 112 2.52 -21.92 7.20
CA SER A 112 1.92 -21.05 8.21
C SER A 112 2.96 -20.52 9.21
N ASN A 113 2.74 -19.32 9.74
CA ASN A 113 3.61 -18.73 10.78
C ASN A 113 5.10 -18.70 10.39
N ALA A 114 5.41 -18.40 9.12
CA ALA A 114 6.76 -18.42 8.57
C ALA A 114 7.33 -17.01 8.32
N SER A 115 6.65 -15.97 8.83
CA SER A 115 6.95 -14.55 8.60
C SER A 115 7.00 -14.16 7.12
N LEU A 116 6.19 -14.82 6.28
CA LEU A 116 6.21 -14.62 4.83
C LEU A 116 5.59 -13.27 4.44
N THR A 117 6.27 -12.54 3.56
CA THR A 117 5.74 -11.37 2.86
C THR A 117 5.48 -11.64 1.39
N GLN A 118 6.02 -12.73 0.84
CA GLN A 118 5.86 -13.13 -0.56
C GLN A 118 5.70 -14.65 -0.71
N LEU A 119 4.76 -15.08 -1.54
CA LEU A 119 4.48 -16.48 -1.87
C LEU A 119 4.34 -16.63 -3.38
N ASN A 120 5.21 -17.41 -4.01
CA ASN A 120 5.11 -17.74 -5.42
C ASN A 120 5.26 -19.25 -5.61
N VAL A 121 4.12 -19.91 -5.75
CA VAL A 121 3.96 -21.36 -5.88
C VAL A 121 3.15 -21.68 -7.13
N ASN A 122 3.51 -21.01 -8.24
CA ASN A 122 2.92 -21.27 -9.55
C ASN A 122 3.48 -22.56 -10.18
N VAL A 123 3.15 -23.69 -9.56
CA VAL A 123 3.51 -25.02 -10.02
C VAL A 123 2.43 -25.65 -10.90
N THR A 124 2.77 -26.76 -11.56
CA THR A 124 1.86 -27.54 -12.40
C THR A 124 0.63 -28.04 -11.65
N TYR A 125 0.83 -28.53 -10.43
CA TYR A 125 -0.23 -29.04 -9.58
C TYR A 125 0.06 -28.66 -8.13
N LEU A 126 -0.99 -28.22 -7.42
CA LEU A 126 -1.00 -28.00 -5.98
C LEU A 126 -2.47 -27.99 -5.55
N GLU A 127 -2.82 -28.79 -4.55
CA GLU A 127 -4.21 -28.95 -4.11
C GLU A 127 -4.50 -28.08 -2.89
N THR A 128 -3.63 -28.12 -1.88
CA THR A 128 -3.83 -27.45 -0.59
C THR A 128 -2.67 -26.52 -0.26
N VAL A 129 -2.99 -25.27 0.10
CA VAL A 129 -2.03 -24.27 0.57
C VAL A 129 -2.52 -23.64 1.87
N ASN A 130 -1.74 -23.81 2.93
CA ASN A 130 -1.92 -23.09 4.18
C ASN A 130 -0.78 -22.09 4.35
N ALA A 131 -1.09 -20.81 4.20
CA ALA A 131 -0.15 -19.70 4.39
C ALA A 131 -0.69 -18.71 5.46
N SER A 132 -1.43 -19.23 6.44
CA SER A 132 -1.96 -18.46 7.57
C SER A 132 -0.87 -17.91 8.49
N HIS A 133 -1.21 -16.91 9.31
CA HIS A 133 -0.30 -16.31 10.31
C HIS A 133 1.01 -15.75 9.72
N ASN A 134 0.94 -15.15 8.54
CA ASN A 134 2.08 -14.52 7.88
C ASN A 134 1.94 -12.99 7.83
N LEU A 135 2.71 -12.33 6.98
CA LEU A 135 2.79 -10.87 6.88
C LEU A 135 2.36 -10.37 5.49
N PHE A 136 1.54 -11.13 4.75
CA PHE A 136 1.05 -10.70 3.43
C PHE A 136 0.16 -9.46 3.56
N SER A 137 0.51 -8.36 2.91
CA SER A 137 -0.27 -7.11 2.89
C SER A 137 -1.08 -6.90 1.62
N SER A 138 -0.72 -7.60 0.53
CA SER A 138 -1.39 -7.53 -0.77
C SER A 138 -1.50 -8.91 -1.42
N PHE A 139 -2.59 -9.15 -2.15
CA PHE A 139 -2.74 -10.35 -2.99
C PHE A 139 -1.77 -10.39 -4.18
N GLU A 140 -1.14 -9.27 -4.57
CA GLU A 140 -0.13 -9.24 -5.64
C GLU A 140 1.14 -10.02 -5.28
N GLU A 141 1.45 -10.11 -3.98
CA GLU A 141 2.60 -10.87 -3.45
C GLU A 141 2.33 -12.37 -3.37
N ILE A 142 1.12 -12.81 -3.73
CA ILE A 142 0.65 -14.19 -3.66
C ILE A 142 0.36 -14.69 -5.08
N VAL A 143 1.27 -15.47 -5.63
CA VAL A 143 1.13 -16.13 -6.92
C VAL A 143 0.91 -17.63 -6.68
N LEU A 144 -0.28 -18.12 -7.05
CA LEU A 144 -0.71 -19.50 -6.80
C LEU A 144 -0.89 -20.27 -8.11
N ALA A 145 -0.70 -21.59 -8.04
CA ALA A 145 -1.14 -22.49 -9.09
C ALA A 145 -2.66 -22.41 -9.28
N THR A 146 -3.13 -22.55 -10.53
CA THR A 146 -4.58 -22.48 -10.84
C THR A 146 -5.38 -23.68 -10.31
N THR A 147 -4.69 -24.76 -9.94
CA THR A 147 -5.22 -26.05 -9.47
C THR A 147 -5.51 -26.10 -7.97
N VAL A 148 -5.14 -25.05 -7.21
CA VAL A 148 -5.38 -24.99 -5.76
C VAL A 148 -6.86 -25.08 -5.47
N GLU A 149 -7.25 -26.08 -4.66
CA GLU A 149 -8.61 -26.36 -4.24
C GLU A 149 -8.91 -25.80 -2.84
N SER A 150 -7.91 -25.80 -1.94
CA SER A 150 -8.03 -25.27 -0.57
C SER A 150 -6.93 -24.26 -0.28
N LEU A 151 -7.34 -23.05 0.12
CA LEU A 151 -6.43 -21.94 0.40
C LEU A 151 -6.77 -21.29 1.74
N ASP A 152 -5.81 -21.31 2.67
CA ASP A 152 -5.86 -20.57 3.93
C ASP A 152 -4.84 -19.43 3.94
N LEU A 153 -5.36 -18.20 3.96
CA LEU A 153 -4.63 -16.93 4.08
C LEU A 153 -5.03 -16.17 5.35
N SER A 154 -5.60 -16.85 6.34
CA SER A 154 -6.06 -16.20 7.57
C SER A 154 -4.92 -15.62 8.39
N TRP A 155 -5.22 -14.64 9.26
CA TRP A 155 -4.23 -14.00 10.13
C TRP A 155 -3.05 -13.39 9.35
N ASN A 156 -3.36 -12.65 8.30
CA ASN A 156 -2.41 -11.86 7.51
C ASN A 156 -2.78 -10.36 7.61
N GLN A 157 -2.26 -9.54 6.70
CA GLN A 157 -2.50 -8.08 6.65
C GLN A 157 -3.16 -7.66 5.33
N LEU A 158 -3.84 -8.58 4.64
CA LEU A 158 -4.43 -8.35 3.32
C LEU A 158 -5.55 -7.31 3.40
N SER A 159 -5.58 -6.37 2.46
CA SER A 159 -6.59 -5.31 2.44
C SER A 159 -7.20 -5.04 1.05
N ASP A 160 -6.56 -5.52 -0.02
CA ASP A 160 -6.81 -5.18 -1.42
C ASP A 160 -7.58 -6.27 -2.17
N TRP A 161 -8.77 -6.65 -1.69
CA TRP A 161 -9.58 -7.75 -2.26
C TRP A 161 -9.71 -7.75 -3.79
N LYS A 162 -9.83 -6.57 -4.43
CA LYS A 162 -9.99 -6.44 -5.89
C LYS A 162 -8.84 -7.00 -6.71
N ASN A 163 -7.65 -7.13 -6.11
CA ASN A 163 -6.48 -7.71 -6.76
C ASN A 163 -6.41 -9.24 -6.60
N PHE A 164 -7.29 -9.84 -5.80
CA PHE A 164 -7.29 -11.28 -5.61
C PHE A 164 -7.76 -12.00 -6.87
N LYS A 165 -6.87 -12.82 -7.43
CA LYS A 165 -7.17 -13.70 -8.56
C LYS A 165 -7.55 -15.07 -8.01
N VAL A 166 -8.85 -15.35 -7.97
CA VAL A 166 -9.36 -16.65 -7.51
C VAL A 166 -8.81 -17.76 -8.43
N PRO A 167 -8.07 -18.75 -7.89
CA PRO A 167 -7.66 -19.93 -8.65
C PRO A 167 -8.86 -20.64 -9.27
N ARG A 168 -8.67 -21.24 -10.45
CA ARG A 168 -9.77 -21.81 -11.25
C ARG A 168 -10.50 -22.91 -10.50
N ASP A 169 -9.75 -23.76 -9.81
CA ASP A 169 -10.26 -24.99 -9.19
C ASP A 169 -10.56 -24.79 -7.68
N LEU A 170 -10.51 -23.55 -7.18
CA LEU A 170 -10.65 -23.23 -5.76
C LEU A 170 -12.06 -23.58 -5.24
N LYS A 171 -12.10 -24.35 -4.15
CA LYS A 171 -13.31 -24.81 -3.45
C LYS A 171 -13.47 -24.17 -2.07
N ILE A 172 -12.37 -23.98 -1.34
CA ILE A 172 -12.36 -23.46 0.03
C ILE A 172 -11.39 -22.28 0.11
N LEU A 173 -11.89 -21.13 0.56
CA LEU A 173 -11.12 -19.92 0.79
C LEU A 173 -11.29 -19.43 2.23
N ASN A 174 -10.20 -19.38 2.98
CA ASN A 174 -10.16 -18.72 4.28
C ASN A 174 -9.28 -17.47 4.20
N VAL A 175 -9.88 -16.28 4.33
CA VAL A 175 -9.19 -14.98 4.40
C VAL A 175 -9.58 -14.23 5.68
N SER A 176 -10.00 -14.95 6.72
CA SER A 176 -10.38 -14.38 8.00
C SER A 176 -9.20 -13.70 8.71
N HIS A 177 -9.47 -12.81 9.67
CA HIS A 177 -8.42 -12.13 10.44
C HIS A 177 -7.41 -11.37 9.55
N ASN A 178 -7.93 -10.60 8.60
CA ASN A 178 -7.16 -9.71 7.73
C ASN A 178 -7.67 -8.25 7.88
N ALA A 179 -7.27 -7.36 6.98
CA ALA A 179 -7.65 -5.95 6.96
C ALA A 179 -8.53 -5.58 5.75
N ILE A 180 -9.27 -6.54 5.19
CA ILE A 180 -10.10 -6.32 4.00
C ILE A 180 -11.26 -5.40 4.37
N GLY A 181 -11.31 -4.21 3.75
CA GLY A 181 -12.33 -3.20 4.01
C GLY A 181 -13.38 -3.03 2.91
N ASP A 182 -12.99 -3.27 1.66
CA ASP A 182 -13.86 -3.12 0.49
C ASP A 182 -14.02 -4.43 -0.27
N PHE A 183 -15.17 -5.07 -0.09
CA PHE A 183 -15.62 -6.25 -0.84
C PHE A 183 -16.66 -5.88 -1.91
N SER A 184 -16.99 -4.60 -2.06
CA SER A 184 -18.08 -4.14 -2.92
C SER A 184 -17.79 -4.34 -4.41
N GLY A 185 -18.84 -4.59 -5.20
CA GLY A 185 -18.70 -4.77 -6.65
C GLY A 185 -18.00 -6.07 -7.07
N SER A 186 -17.76 -7.00 -6.15
CA SER A 186 -17.04 -8.24 -6.43
C SER A 186 -17.91 -9.18 -7.25
N ASN A 187 -17.41 -9.61 -8.41
CA ASN A 187 -18.11 -10.58 -9.25
C ASN A 187 -17.42 -11.94 -9.20
N LEU A 188 -17.98 -12.86 -8.41
CA LEU A 188 -17.48 -14.23 -8.25
C LEU A 188 -18.30 -15.26 -9.02
N SER A 189 -19.17 -14.82 -9.94
CA SER A 189 -20.03 -15.72 -10.74
C SER A 189 -19.25 -16.74 -11.57
N SER A 190 -18.03 -16.41 -12.01
CA SER A 190 -17.17 -17.33 -12.76
C SER A 190 -16.53 -18.42 -11.91
N SER A 191 -16.48 -18.26 -10.59
CA SER A 191 -15.84 -19.18 -9.64
C SER A 191 -16.82 -20.26 -9.17
N THR A 192 -17.41 -20.99 -10.11
CA THR A 192 -18.46 -21.98 -9.84
C THR A 192 -18.01 -23.17 -8.99
N GLY A 193 -16.71 -23.41 -8.86
CA GLY A 193 -16.14 -24.42 -7.96
C GLY A 193 -16.12 -24.02 -6.49
N LEU A 194 -16.29 -22.73 -6.17
CA LEU A 194 -16.11 -22.19 -4.82
C LEU A 194 -17.33 -22.50 -3.94
N ILE A 195 -17.10 -23.25 -2.86
CA ILE A 195 -18.11 -23.84 -1.99
C ILE A 195 -18.10 -23.18 -0.60
N SER A 196 -16.94 -22.69 -0.16
CA SER A 196 -16.73 -22.09 1.16
C SER A 196 -15.90 -20.82 1.10
N ILE A 197 -16.40 -19.75 1.73
CA ILE A 197 -15.71 -18.47 1.89
C ILE A 197 -15.80 -18.03 3.35
N ASP A 198 -14.65 -17.85 4.00
CA ASP A 198 -14.54 -17.23 5.32
C ASP A 198 -13.86 -15.85 5.19
N LEU A 199 -14.65 -14.80 5.43
CA LEU A 199 -14.27 -13.38 5.45
C LEU A 199 -14.43 -12.79 6.86
N SER A 200 -14.57 -13.64 7.88
CA SER A 200 -14.78 -13.19 9.25
C SER A 200 -13.60 -12.40 9.82
N SER A 201 -13.83 -11.57 10.83
CA SER A 201 -12.75 -10.82 11.51
C SER A 201 -11.94 -9.94 10.55
N ASN A 202 -12.61 -9.27 9.62
CA ASN A 202 -12.02 -8.29 8.71
C ASN A 202 -12.52 -6.86 9.06
N ASN A 203 -12.29 -5.89 8.18
CA ASN A 203 -12.72 -4.50 8.35
C ASN A 203 -13.85 -4.11 7.38
N LEU A 204 -14.68 -5.08 6.96
CA LEU A 204 -15.74 -4.84 5.99
C LEU A 204 -16.80 -3.90 6.59
N THR A 205 -17.12 -2.82 5.87
CA THR A 205 -18.18 -1.88 6.25
C THR A 205 -19.45 -2.04 5.43
N SER A 206 -19.36 -2.71 4.28
CA SER A 206 -20.48 -2.88 3.36
C SER A 206 -20.29 -4.11 2.48
N VAL A 207 -21.37 -4.85 2.23
CA VAL A 207 -21.45 -5.91 1.24
C VAL A 207 -22.50 -5.50 0.22
N VAL A 208 -22.08 -4.76 -0.80
CA VAL A 208 -22.98 -4.20 -1.82
C VAL A 208 -22.45 -4.49 -3.22
N GLY A 209 -23.35 -4.80 -4.15
CA GLY A 209 -22.95 -5.08 -5.53
C GLY A 209 -22.10 -6.34 -5.69
N VAL A 210 -22.20 -7.30 -4.76
CA VAL A 210 -21.46 -8.57 -4.82
C VAL A 210 -22.32 -9.62 -5.53
N ILE A 211 -21.70 -10.36 -6.45
CA ILE A 211 -22.29 -11.57 -7.05
C ILE A 211 -21.57 -12.79 -6.49
N PHE A 212 -22.30 -13.61 -5.74
CA PHE A 212 -21.75 -14.82 -5.12
C PHE A 212 -21.72 -16.01 -6.10
N PRO A 213 -20.82 -16.99 -5.91
CA PRO A 213 -20.77 -18.19 -6.75
C PRO A 213 -21.97 -19.09 -6.50
N SER A 214 -22.54 -19.67 -7.55
CA SER A 214 -23.82 -20.41 -7.48
C SER A 214 -23.79 -21.69 -6.63
N ASN A 215 -22.60 -22.27 -6.38
CA ASN A 215 -22.42 -23.49 -5.59
C ASN A 215 -21.96 -23.20 -4.15
N LEU A 216 -22.02 -21.93 -3.71
CA LEU A 216 -21.65 -21.56 -2.36
C LEU A 216 -22.57 -22.29 -1.36
N THR A 217 -21.97 -22.86 -0.33
CA THR A 217 -22.70 -23.56 0.75
C THR A 217 -22.41 -22.94 2.12
N THR A 218 -21.24 -22.32 2.27
CA THR A 218 -20.81 -21.72 3.52
C THR A 218 -20.24 -20.33 3.28
N LEU A 219 -20.73 -19.37 4.05
CA LEU A 219 -20.27 -17.98 4.03
C LEU A 219 -20.20 -17.46 5.47
N ASP A 220 -19.02 -17.03 5.88
CA ASP A 220 -18.79 -16.40 7.17
C ASP A 220 -18.35 -14.94 6.97
N LEU A 221 -19.19 -14.01 7.43
CA LEU A 221 -18.98 -12.56 7.42
C LEU A 221 -18.94 -12.01 8.86
N SER A 222 -18.92 -12.87 9.89
CA SER A 222 -18.99 -12.46 11.29
C SER A 222 -17.77 -11.65 11.75
N ASN A 223 -17.91 -10.92 12.85
CA ASN A 223 -16.87 -10.06 13.40
C ASN A 223 -16.33 -9.03 12.37
N ASN A 224 -17.25 -8.39 11.65
CA ASN A 224 -16.96 -7.25 10.78
C ASN A 224 -17.75 -6.02 11.28
N THR A 225 -17.68 -4.89 10.57
CA THR A 225 -18.45 -3.68 10.90
C THR A 225 -19.43 -3.33 9.78
N ILE A 226 -20.11 -4.33 9.24
CA ILE A 226 -20.99 -4.16 8.08
C ILE A 226 -22.21 -3.34 8.48
N GLU A 227 -22.34 -2.12 7.94
CA GLU A 227 -23.50 -1.24 8.16
C GLU A 227 -24.54 -1.38 7.03
N THR A 228 -24.15 -1.90 5.86
CA THR A 228 -25.04 -2.04 4.69
C THR A 228 -24.81 -3.35 3.95
N PHE A 229 -25.89 -4.07 3.66
CA PHE A 229 -25.86 -5.31 2.86
C PHE A 229 -26.91 -5.23 1.75
N GLU A 230 -26.49 -5.17 0.49
CA GLU A 230 -27.39 -5.16 -0.66
C GLU A 230 -26.98 -6.19 -1.74
N VAL A 231 -27.92 -7.04 -2.15
CA VAL A 231 -27.74 -8.12 -3.14
C VAL A 231 -28.82 -8.11 -4.22
N CYS A 232 -28.61 -8.87 -5.29
CA CYS A 232 -29.66 -9.15 -6.27
C CYS A 232 -30.64 -10.22 -5.79
N GLU A 233 -31.82 -10.29 -6.42
CA GLU A 233 -32.86 -11.28 -6.08
C GLU A 233 -32.36 -12.72 -6.20
N THR A 234 -31.54 -13.02 -7.22
CA THR A 234 -30.94 -14.35 -7.40
C THR A 234 -30.01 -14.75 -6.25
N ASP A 235 -29.21 -13.82 -5.73
CA ASP A 235 -28.30 -14.07 -4.62
C ASP A 235 -29.03 -14.17 -3.28
N LEU A 236 -30.18 -13.51 -3.09
CA LEU A 236 -31.01 -13.72 -1.91
C LEU A 236 -31.42 -15.19 -1.77
N ALA A 237 -31.88 -15.81 -2.87
CA ALA A 237 -32.27 -17.22 -2.88
C ALA A 237 -31.07 -18.12 -2.51
N LEU A 238 -29.89 -17.84 -3.06
CA LEU A 238 -28.65 -18.55 -2.71
C LEU A 238 -28.32 -18.40 -1.22
N LEU A 239 -28.26 -17.17 -0.70
CA LEU A 239 -27.92 -16.89 0.69
C LEU A 239 -28.87 -17.58 1.68
N SER A 240 -30.16 -17.64 1.35
CA SER A 240 -31.17 -18.33 2.17
C SER A 240 -31.03 -19.86 2.18
N SER A 241 -30.36 -20.42 1.17
CA SER A 241 -30.15 -21.86 0.99
C SER A 241 -28.80 -22.36 1.52
N LEU A 242 -27.93 -21.45 1.98
CA LEU A 242 -26.63 -21.81 2.52
C LEU A 242 -26.77 -22.75 3.72
N THR A 243 -25.88 -23.73 3.79
CA THR A 243 -25.81 -24.68 4.92
C THR A 243 -25.29 -23.99 6.18
N SER A 244 -24.41 -23.00 6.01
CA SER A 244 -23.93 -22.15 7.08
C SER A 244 -23.75 -20.72 6.57
N PHE A 245 -24.62 -19.81 7.03
CA PHE A 245 -24.45 -18.38 6.86
C PHE A 245 -24.24 -17.74 8.24
N LYS A 246 -23.10 -17.07 8.44
CA LYS A 246 -22.76 -16.40 9.70
C LYS A 246 -22.45 -14.94 9.44
N MET A 247 -23.06 -14.06 10.23
CA MET A 247 -22.85 -12.63 10.17
C MET A 247 -23.34 -12.02 11.49
N ASP A 248 -22.79 -10.87 11.86
CA ASP A 248 -23.26 -10.11 13.02
C ASP A 248 -24.65 -9.51 12.74
N ASP A 249 -25.44 -9.27 13.78
CA ASP A 249 -26.79 -8.70 13.64
C ASP A 249 -26.75 -7.36 12.89
N LEU A 250 -27.65 -7.20 11.91
CA LEU A 250 -27.74 -6.01 11.07
C LEU A 250 -29.19 -5.51 11.01
N GLU A 251 -29.42 -4.33 11.56
CA GLU A 251 -30.66 -3.56 11.37
C GLU A 251 -30.36 -2.37 10.47
N GLN A 252 -30.79 -2.45 9.20
CA GLN A 252 -30.65 -1.35 8.24
C GLN A 252 -32.02 -0.84 7.79
N SER A 253 -32.25 0.46 7.97
CA SER A 253 -33.54 1.10 7.64
C SER A 253 -33.62 1.66 6.22
N ASP A 254 -32.47 1.96 5.60
CA ASP A 254 -32.38 2.62 4.31
C ASP A 254 -31.50 1.80 3.36
N CYS A 255 -32.06 1.38 2.22
CA CYS A 255 -31.31 0.66 1.20
C CYS A 255 -30.56 1.61 0.25
N PRO A 256 -29.32 1.28 -0.16
CA PRO A 256 -28.54 2.08 -1.10
C PRO A 256 -29.26 2.37 -2.43
N THR A 257 -29.94 1.38 -3.00
CA THR A 257 -30.58 1.49 -4.31
C THR A 257 -32.07 1.79 -4.18
N SER A 258 -32.53 2.82 -4.90
CA SER A 258 -33.96 3.17 -4.97
C SER A 258 -34.78 2.02 -5.57
N GLY A 259 -35.84 1.62 -4.87
CA GLY A 259 -36.69 0.49 -5.28
C GLY A 259 -36.21 -0.87 -4.74
N ALA A 260 -35.17 -0.90 -3.91
CA ALA A 260 -34.80 -2.07 -3.15
C ALA A 260 -35.86 -2.39 -2.07
N THR A 261 -36.06 -3.66 -1.80
CA THR A 261 -36.88 -4.17 -0.69
C THR A 261 -35.99 -4.74 0.40
N THR A 262 -36.42 -4.69 1.65
CA THR A 262 -35.69 -5.31 2.76
C THR A 262 -36.23 -6.70 3.06
N GLU A 263 -35.36 -7.69 3.11
CA GLU A 263 -35.65 -9.08 3.46
C GLU A 263 -34.83 -9.50 4.69
N MET A 264 -35.25 -10.55 5.39
CA MET A 264 -34.56 -11.04 6.59
C MET A 264 -33.96 -12.42 6.35
N ILE A 265 -32.67 -12.59 6.65
CA ILE A 265 -32.02 -13.90 6.77
C ILE A 265 -31.54 -14.05 8.21
N GLY A 266 -32.28 -14.82 9.01
CA GLY A 266 -32.05 -14.89 10.45
C GLY A 266 -32.29 -13.52 11.11
N ASN A 267 -31.24 -12.96 11.71
CA ASN A 267 -31.26 -11.63 12.35
C ASN A 267 -30.63 -10.53 11.47
N VAL A 268 -30.32 -10.83 10.21
CA VAL A 268 -29.67 -9.91 9.28
C VAL A 268 -30.72 -9.37 8.32
N GLN A 269 -30.95 -8.05 8.37
CA GLN A 269 -31.77 -7.36 7.38
C GLN A 269 -30.93 -7.08 6.14
N ILE A 270 -31.35 -7.56 4.97
CA ILE A 270 -30.64 -7.45 3.69
C ILE A 270 -31.51 -6.67 2.71
N CYS A 271 -30.90 -5.73 1.99
CA CYS A 271 -31.52 -5.01 0.89
C CYS A 271 -31.44 -5.85 -0.39
N VAL A 272 -32.55 -5.96 -1.10
CA VAL A 272 -32.68 -6.80 -2.28
C VAL A 272 -33.18 -5.95 -3.42
N VAL A 273 -32.53 -6.08 -4.56
CA VAL A 273 -32.88 -5.33 -5.78
C VAL A 273 -33.02 -6.31 -6.92
N SER A 274 -33.97 -6.05 -7.83
CA SER A 274 -34.09 -6.86 -9.04
C SER A 274 -32.77 -6.95 -9.81
N ASP A 275 -32.48 -8.12 -10.39
CA ASP A 275 -31.22 -8.38 -11.11
C ASP A 275 -30.92 -7.33 -12.19
N ALA A 276 -31.93 -6.86 -12.91
CA ALA A 276 -31.77 -5.84 -13.94
C ALA A 276 -31.31 -4.48 -13.37
N VAL A 277 -31.86 -4.07 -12.22
CA VAL A 277 -31.48 -2.84 -11.54
C VAL A 277 -30.10 -3.00 -10.90
N PHE A 278 -29.84 -4.15 -10.26
CA PHE A 278 -28.55 -4.46 -9.66
C PHE A 278 -27.39 -4.41 -10.67
N GLN A 279 -27.56 -5.02 -11.85
CA GLN A 279 -26.57 -4.95 -12.93
C GLN A 279 -26.35 -3.50 -13.41
N THR A 280 -27.40 -2.69 -13.46
CA THR A 280 -27.32 -1.29 -13.87
C THR A 280 -26.64 -0.41 -12.81
N ALA A 281 -26.86 -0.71 -11.53
CA ALA A 281 -26.33 0.03 -10.38
C ALA A 281 -24.84 -0.27 -10.15
N TYR A 282 -24.43 -1.54 -10.22
CA TYR A 282 -23.10 -1.97 -9.79
C TYR A 282 -22.16 -2.40 -10.93
N PHE A 283 -22.70 -2.91 -12.04
CA PHE A 283 -21.90 -3.54 -13.12
C PHE A 283 -22.06 -2.87 -14.47
N ARG A 284 -22.43 -1.58 -14.49
CA ARG A 284 -22.63 -0.80 -15.71
C ARG A 284 -21.37 -0.79 -16.57
N THR A 285 -21.30 -1.69 -17.54
CA THR A 285 -20.20 -1.72 -18.51
C THR A 285 -20.24 -0.43 -19.33
N LYS A 286 -19.07 0.17 -19.60
CA LYS A 286 -18.85 1.26 -20.57
C LYS A 286 -19.24 0.88 -22.02
N SER A 287 -20.04 -0.17 -22.22
CA SER A 287 -20.52 -0.67 -23.51
C SER A 287 -21.66 0.18 -24.09
N ALA A 288 -22.44 0.86 -23.24
CA ALA A 288 -23.50 1.77 -23.71
C ALA A 288 -22.96 3.07 -24.35
N TRP A 289 -21.66 3.37 -24.22
CA TRP A 289 -20.96 4.44 -24.93
C TRP A 289 -20.17 3.96 -26.17
N GLN A 290 -20.13 2.65 -26.44
CA GLN A 290 -19.42 2.07 -27.59
C GLN A 290 -20.33 1.82 -28.79
N ALA A 291 -21.65 1.76 -28.62
CA ALA A 291 -22.59 1.62 -29.75
C ALA A 291 -22.75 2.90 -30.61
N ASN A 292 -22.28 4.07 -30.15
CA ASN A 292 -22.45 5.35 -30.85
C ASN A 292 -21.15 5.99 -31.35
N LYS A 293 -19.99 5.32 -31.26
CA LYS A 293 -18.75 5.85 -31.86
C LYS A 293 -18.75 5.71 -33.38
N SER A 294 -19.26 4.62 -33.94
CA SER A 294 -19.29 4.42 -35.41
C SER A 294 -20.13 5.46 -36.15
N ILE A 295 -21.23 5.93 -35.55
CA ILE A 295 -22.11 6.97 -36.14
C ILE A 295 -21.42 8.35 -36.10
N VAL A 296 -20.72 8.67 -35.01
CA VAL A 296 -19.97 9.93 -34.88
C VAL A 296 -18.72 9.93 -35.78
N TYR A 297 -18.01 8.81 -35.91
CA TYR A 297 -16.91 8.69 -36.86
C TYR A 297 -17.38 8.82 -38.31
N LEU A 298 -18.52 8.23 -38.67
CA LEU A 298 -19.12 8.40 -39.99
C LEU A 298 -19.53 9.86 -40.26
N SER A 299 -20.10 10.57 -39.29
CA SER A 299 -20.47 11.99 -39.48
C SER A 299 -19.25 12.92 -39.58
N VAL A 300 -18.18 12.64 -38.85
CA VAL A 300 -16.90 13.38 -38.95
C VAL A 300 -16.21 13.09 -40.29
N ILE A 301 -16.22 11.85 -40.77
CA ILE A 301 -15.64 11.50 -42.09
C ILE A 301 -16.45 12.16 -43.21
N VAL A 302 -17.78 12.12 -43.18
CA VAL A 302 -18.63 12.75 -44.20
C VAL A 302 -18.46 14.27 -44.19
N SER A 303 -18.41 14.91 -43.02
CA SER A 303 -18.18 16.36 -42.92
C SER A 303 -16.77 16.77 -43.35
N ALA A 304 -15.75 15.96 -43.06
CA ALA A 304 -14.39 16.17 -43.55
C ALA A 304 -14.31 16.03 -45.07
N LEU A 305 -14.99 15.04 -45.66
CA LEU A 305 -15.04 14.84 -47.11
C LEU A 305 -15.77 15.98 -47.82
N ILE A 306 -16.88 16.48 -47.27
CA ILE A 306 -17.61 17.64 -47.81
C ILE A 306 -16.73 18.91 -47.71
N SER A 307 -16.02 19.08 -46.60
CA SER A 307 -15.12 20.22 -46.38
C SER A 307 -13.93 20.16 -47.35
N LEU A 308 -13.32 18.99 -47.55
CA LEU A 308 -12.27 18.76 -48.53
C LEU A 308 -12.74 19.02 -49.96
N TRP A 309 -13.98 18.64 -50.29
CA TRP A 309 -14.58 18.91 -51.59
C TRP A 309 -14.79 20.42 -51.83
N PHE A 310 -15.27 21.14 -50.82
CA PHE A 310 -15.39 22.61 -50.89
C PHE A 310 -14.03 23.31 -51.01
N VAL A 311 -13.02 22.85 -50.26
CA VAL A 311 -11.64 23.35 -50.39
C VAL A 311 -11.09 23.06 -51.79
N ALA A 312 -11.34 21.86 -52.35
CA ALA A 312 -10.93 21.52 -53.70
C ALA A 312 -11.61 22.41 -54.75
N LEU A 313 -12.89 22.75 -54.58
CA LEU A 313 -13.58 23.70 -55.45
C LEU A 313 -13.02 25.13 -55.34
N LEU A 314 -12.71 25.59 -54.12
CA LEU A 314 -12.09 26.90 -53.90
C LEU A 314 -10.66 26.94 -54.45
N VAL A 315 -9.90 25.86 -54.32
CA VAL A 315 -8.56 25.70 -54.91
C VAL A 315 -8.65 25.64 -56.43
N ALA A 316 -9.60 24.91 -57.01
CA ALA A 316 -9.83 24.87 -58.46
C ALA A 316 -10.23 26.26 -58.99
N HIS A 317 -11.10 26.98 -58.27
CA HIS A 317 -11.52 28.33 -58.63
C HIS A 317 -10.39 29.36 -58.49
N THR A 318 -9.54 29.23 -57.46
CA THR A 318 -8.35 30.09 -57.29
C THR A 318 -7.24 29.75 -58.28
N ILE A 319 -7.05 28.49 -58.67
CA ILE A 319 -6.12 28.07 -59.74
C ILE A 319 -6.64 28.52 -61.11
N GLN A 320 -7.95 28.47 -61.38
CA GLN A 320 -8.51 29.08 -62.59
C GLN A 320 -8.31 30.60 -62.61
N ARG A 321 -8.46 31.29 -61.47
CA ARG A 321 -8.16 32.73 -61.37
C ARG A 321 -6.66 33.04 -61.49
N ARG A 322 -5.78 32.19 -60.96
CA ARG A 322 -4.31 32.35 -61.01
C ARG A 322 -3.70 31.92 -62.36
N ARG A 323 -4.37 31.07 -63.14
CA ARG A 323 -3.97 30.80 -64.55
C ARG A 323 -4.25 31.97 -65.49
N HIS A 324 -5.07 32.94 -65.09
CA HIS A 324 -5.29 34.19 -65.83
C HIS A 324 -4.32 35.33 -65.46
N VAL A 325 -3.53 35.18 -64.40
CA VAL A 325 -2.67 36.25 -63.89
C VAL A 325 -1.31 35.64 -63.58
N VAL A 326 -0.34 35.87 -64.48
CA VAL A 326 1.11 35.65 -64.28
C VAL A 326 1.49 34.15 -64.36
N LYS A 327 2.08 33.57 -65.41
CA LYS A 327 3.08 34.05 -66.38
C LYS A 327 4.17 34.92 -65.76
N LYS A 328 5.01 34.35 -64.88
CA LYS A 328 6.48 34.58 -64.78
C LYS A 328 7.11 33.78 -63.61
N SER A 329 8.25 33.11 -63.91
CA SER A 329 9.34 32.56 -63.05
C SER A 329 8.97 31.46 -62.03
N ASP A 330 9.42 30.20 -62.13
CA ASP A 330 10.80 29.60 -62.08
C ASP A 330 11.59 30.09 -60.84
N ASP A 331 12.28 29.29 -60.00
CA ASP A 331 12.90 27.98 -60.17
C ASP A 331 13.39 27.41 -58.79
N LEU A 332 13.79 26.13 -58.77
CA LEU A 332 14.61 25.37 -57.77
C LEU A 332 14.03 25.03 -56.37
N GLN A 333 14.29 23.89 -55.69
CA GLN A 333 14.86 22.54 -55.94
C GLN A 333 14.83 21.82 -54.54
N ARG A 334 13.95 20.84 -54.30
CA ARG A 334 14.21 19.39 -54.13
C ARG A 334 15.53 19.00 -53.42
N ASP A 335 15.45 18.25 -52.31
CA ASP A 335 15.99 16.88 -52.24
C ASP A 335 15.59 16.12 -50.96
N THR A 336 15.62 14.80 -51.11
CA THR A 336 14.96 13.71 -50.38
C THR A 336 16.02 12.81 -49.71
N ILE A 337 15.61 11.85 -48.85
CA ILE A 337 16.05 10.44 -48.65
C ILE A 337 15.86 10.10 -47.15
N GLU A 338 15.01 9.18 -46.64
CA GLU A 338 14.56 7.79 -46.88
C GLU A 338 15.43 6.64 -46.27
N ILE A 339 14.75 5.74 -45.50
CA ILE A 339 14.99 4.27 -45.28
C ILE A 339 16.04 3.84 -44.21
N SER A 340 15.88 2.87 -43.28
CA SER A 340 14.80 1.95 -42.81
C SER A 340 15.24 1.10 -41.57
N SER A 341 14.26 0.56 -40.81
CA SER A 341 14.14 -0.75 -40.07
C SER A 341 15.34 -1.38 -39.30
N SER A 342 15.25 -2.07 -38.15
CA SER A 342 14.17 -2.83 -37.47
C SER A 342 14.59 -3.30 -36.05
N LEU A 343 13.63 -3.24 -35.11
CA LEU A 343 13.22 -4.19 -34.05
C LEU A 343 14.27 -4.99 -33.20
N THR A 344 14.22 -4.74 -31.89
CA THR A 344 14.12 -5.80 -30.86
C THR A 344 13.34 -5.23 -29.66
N ALA A 345 12.29 -5.95 -29.26
CA ALA A 345 11.29 -5.50 -28.31
C ALA A 345 11.56 -6.08 -26.91
N SER A 346 11.85 -5.20 -25.96
CA SER A 346 11.54 -5.34 -24.54
C SER A 346 10.53 -4.25 -24.21
N ARG A 347 9.59 -4.49 -23.29
CA ARG A 347 8.54 -3.52 -22.88
C ARG A 347 9.19 -2.32 -22.17
N HIS A 348 9.81 -1.45 -22.95
CA HIS A 348 10.25 -0.13 -22.57
C HIS A 348 9.06 0.83 -22.66
N TRP A 349 8.89 1.64 -21.63
CA TRP A 349 8.12 2.87 -21.70
C TRP A 349 8.75 3.78 -22.78
N SER A 350 8.15 3.80 -23.96
CA SER A 350 8.54 4.73 -25.03
C SER A 350 7.73 6.00 -24.87
N LEU A 351 8.29 7.03 -24.21
CA LEU A 351 7.88 8.41 -24.44
C LEU A 351 8.33 8.81 -25.84
N SER A 352 7.60 8.35 -26.85
CA SER A 352 7.73 8.86 -28.21
C SER A 352 7.27 10.33 -28.20
N LYS A 353 8.25 11.24 -28.25
CA LYS A 353 8.21 12.71 -28.16
C LYS A 353 8.33 13.27 -26.74
N GLU A 354 9.57 13.59 -26.37
CA GLU A 354 9.89 14.68 -25.45
C GLU A 354 9.17 15.95 -25.92
N GLY A 355 7.98 16.20 -25.39
CA GLY A 355 7.56 17.58 -25.19
C GLY A 355 8.37 18.08 -24.00
N GLU A 356 9.14 19.16 -24.18
CA GLU A 356 9.95 19.77 -23.12
C GLU A 356 9.13 19.84 -21.81
N LEU A 357 9.56 19.10 -20.79
CA LEU A 357 9.10 19.33 -19.44
C LEU A 357 9.75 20.64 -18.99
N PRO A 358 8.96 21.64 -18.58
CA PRO A 358 9.53 22.90 -18.13
C PRO A 358 10.36 22.63 -16.88
N ASN A 359 11.61 23.13 -16.88
CA ASN A 359 12.55 22.99 -15.77
C ASN A 359 12.71 21.51 -15.38
N ASP A 360 13.49 20.73 -16.13
CA ASP A 360 13.83 19.36 -15.75
C ASP A 360 15.03 19.35 -14.80
N VAL A 361 14.85 18.89 -13.55
CA VAL A 361 15.93 18.85 -12.54
C VAL A 361 17.13 18.00 -12.96
N ARG A 362 16.95 17.06 -13.89
CA ARG A 362 18.02 16.20 -14.43
C ARG A 362 19.01 16.96 -15.30
N LEU A 363 18.58 18.09 -15.87
CA LEU A 363 19.35 18.93 -16.78
C LEU A 363 19.86 20.21 -16.10
N ASP A 364 19.50 20.42 -14.84
CA ASP A 364 19.86 21.60 -14.06
C ASP A 364 21.27 21.46 -13.50
N ALA A 365 22.15 22.39 -13.86
CA ALA A 365 23.57 22.36 -13.48
C ALA A 365 23.77 22.52 -11.96
N ASP A 366 22.85 23.20 -11.28
CA ASP A 366 22.95 23.45 -9.84
C ASP A 366 22.80 22.15 -9.03
N PHE A 367 22.07 21.16 -9.57
CA PHE A 367 21.82 19.88 -8.91
C PHE A 367 22.73 18.74 -9.41
N ALA A 368 23.63 19.00 -10.37
CA ALA A 368 24.51 17.97 -10.92
C ALA A 368 25.41 17.32 -9.85
N SER A 369 25.81 18.08 -8.82
CA SER A 369 26.61 17.60 -7.69
C SER A 369 25.83 16.72 -6.71
N LEU A 370 24.50 16.78 -6.74
CA LEU A 370 23.60 15.99 -5.90
C LEU A 370 23.20 14.66 -6.56
N ARG A 371 23.72 14.37 -7.76
CA ARG A 371 23.41 13.14 -8.48
C ARG A 371 24.05 11.94 -7.79
N ILE A 372 23.22 10.95 -7.45
CA ILE A 372 23.62 9.66 -6.90
C ILE A 372 23.53 8.61 -8.02
N ASP A 373 24.55 7.76 -8.13
CA ASP A 373 24.51 6.64 -9.06
C ASP A 373 23.56 5.55 -8.52
N PRO A 374 22.65 4.99 -9.35
CA PRO A 374 21.75 3.93 -8.91
C PRO A 374 22.46 2.70 -8.31
N SER A 375 23.71 2.43 -8.69
CA SER A 375 24.50 1.32 -8.12
C SER A 375 24.94 1.55 -6.68
N ASP A 376 24.93 2.80 -6.20
CA ASP A 376 25.30 3.17 -4.82
C ASP A 376 24.11 3.02 -3.83
N VAL A 377 22.92 2.69 -4.33
CA VAL A 377 21.68 2.62 -3.55
C VAL A 377 21.13 1.20 -3.52
N MET A 378 21.05 0.61 -2.32
CA MET A 378 20.42 -0.69 -2.10
C MET A 378 19.04 -0.52 -1.49
N GLN A 379 17.98 -0.82 -2.26
CA GLN A 379 16.61 -0.79 -1.76
C GLN A 379 16.34 -1.99 -0.85
N VAL A 380 15.74 -1.74 0.32
CA VAL A 380 15.47 -2.76 1.36
C VAL A 380 13.99 -3.16 1.36
N ARG A 381 13.11 -2.18 1.53
CA ARG A 381 11.65 -2.40 1.60
C ARG A 381 10.91 -1.12 1.26
N THR A 382 9.68 -1.24 0.76
CA THR A 382 8.79 -0.08 0.63
C THR A 382 8.23 0.27 2.02
N LEU A 383 8.32 1.55 2.39
CA LEU A 383 7.82 2.09 3.66
C LEU A 383 6.35 2.51 3.55
N ALA A 384 5.99 3.14 2.42
CA ALA A 384 4.60 3.53 2.15
C ALA A 384 4.36 3.72 0.66
N HIS A 385 3.15 3.39 0.23
CA HIS A 385 2.58 3.81 -1.05
C HIS A 385 1.67 5.01 -0.77
N GLY A 386 2.17 6.22 -1.03
CA GLY A 386 1.33 7.42 -0.97
C GLY A 386 0.55 7.62 -2.28
N ASN A 387 -0.47 8.48 -2.24
CA ASN A 387 -1.24 8.88 -3.43
C ASN A 387 -0.38 9.50 -4.55
N PHE A 388 0.83 9.97 -4.22
CA PHE A 388 1.70 10.73 -5.12
C PHE A 388 3.09 10.11 -5.30
N ALA A 389 3.65 9.47 -4.27
CA ALA A 389 4.97 8.86 -4.33
C ALA A 389 5.04 7.57 -3.53
N MET A 390 5.72 6.58 -4.10
CA MET A 390 6.23 5.42 -3.39
C MET A 390 7.47 5.83 -2.59
N THR A 391 7.52 5.44 -1.32
CA THR A 391 8.66 5.70 -0.44
C THR A 391 9.26 4.37 0.00
N SER A 392 10.58 4.23 -0.15
CA SER A 392 11.29 2.98 0.15
C SER A 392 12.48 3.27 1.05
N LEU A 393 12.70 2.40 2.03
CA LEU A 393 13.92 2.38 2.83
C LEU A 393 15.05 1.87 1.95
N VAL A 394 16.14 2.63 1.90
CA VAL A 394 17.33 2.30 1.13
C VAL A 394 18.59 2.47 1.97
N TYR A 395 19.67 1.82 1.57
CA TYR A 395 21.01 2.11 2.04
C TYR A 395 21.78 2.87 0.96
N LEU A 396 22.37 4.01 1.35
CA LEU A 396 23.35 4.75 0.55
C LEU A 396 24.71 4.55 1.21
N GLY A 397 25.50 3.61 0.69
CA GLY A 397 26.62 3.03 1.44
C GLY A 397 26.15 2.39 2.75
N ASP A 398 26.75 2.78 3.88
CA ASP A 398 26.36 2.27 5.21
C ASP A 398 25.23 3.09 5.89
N LYS A 399 24.72 4.13 5.22
CA LYS A 399 23.73 5.05 5.80
C LYS A 399 22.32 4.68 5.35
N GLN A 400 21.40 4.54 6.30
CA GLN A 400 19.96 4.43 6.01
C GLN A 400 19.43 5.76 5.46
N ALA A 401 18.67 5.66 4.37
CA ALA A 401 18.01 6.77 3.69
C ALA A 401 16.62 6.36 3.21
N VAL A 402 15.84 7.32 2.73
CA VAL A 402 14.54 7.09 2.10
C VAL A 402 14.62 7.53 0.66
N MET A 403 14.24 6.64 -0.25
CA MET A 403 14.03 6.93 -1.65
C MET A 403 12.56 7.24 -1.88
N LYS A 404 12.25 8.40 -2.46
CA LYS A 404 10.92 8.80 -2.92
C LYS A 404 10.88 8.74 -4.44
N LYS A 405 9.83 8.14 -5.01
CA LYS A 405 9.62 8.02 -6.45
C LYS A 405 8.15 8.21 -6.79
N VAL A 406 7.83 8.96 -7.84
CA VAL A 406 6.43 9.15 -8.30
C VAL A 406 5.85 7.84 -8.80
N SER A 407 4.63 7.50 -8.35
CA SER A 407 3.90 6.32 -8.80
C SER A 407 3.14 6.63 -10.09
N VAL A 408 3.52 6.02 -11.21
CA VAL A 408 2.93 6.30 -12.54
C VAL A 408 1.65 5.46 -12.73
N HIS A 409 0.50 6.09 -12.94
CA HIS A 409 -0.80 5.39 -13.02
C HIS A 409 -1.59 5.73 -14.31
N THR A 410 -1.52 6.97 -14.85
CA THR A 410 -2.18 7.35 -16.13
C THR A 410 -1.54 8.55 -16.85
N GLN A 411 -1.34 8.44 -18.18
CA GLN A 411 -0.47 9.34 -18.99
C GLN A 411 -0.64 10.87 -18.83
N SER A 412 -1.81 11.40 -18.46
CA SER A 412 -2.02 12.84 -18.27
C SER A 412 -1.82 13.33 -16.83
N GLN A 413 -2.21 12.54 -15.82
CA GLN A 413 -1.97 12.87 -14.41
C GLN A 413 -0.49 12.69 -14.04
N ASP A 414 0.20 11.79 -14.73
CA ASP A 414 1.62 11.50 -14.50
C ASP A 414 2.53 12.72 -14.79
N ARG A 415 2.12 13.63 -15.69
CA ARG A 415 2.92 14.82 -16.04
C ARG A 415 2.91 15.88 -14.93
N ASP A 416 1.72 16.26 -14.45
CA ASP A 416 1.59 17.31 -13.43
C ASP A 416 2.18 16.85 -12.10
N GLN A 417 2.03 15.56 -11.75
CA GLN A 417 2.68 14.96 -10.59
C GLN A 417 4.21 14.96 -10.70
N MET A 418 4.76 14.66 -11.87
CA MET A 418 6.21 14.73 -12.11
C MET A 418 6.74 16.16 -11.97
N ILE A 419 6.01 17.16 -12.48
CA ILE A 419 6.39 18.58 -12.32
C ILE A 419 6.39 18.97 -10.84
N ALA A 420 5.31 18.66 -10.11
CA ALA A 420 5.23 18.94 -8.68
C ALA A 420 6.34 18.25 -7.87
N PHE A 421 6.71 17.02 -8.23
CA PHE A 421 7.82 16.31 -7.60
C PHE A 421 9.18 16.94 -7.90
N MET A 422 9.40 17.42 -9.14
CA MET A 422 10.61 18.17 -9.49
C MET A 422 10.71 19.48 -8.69
N ASP A 423 9.59 20.15 -8.43
CA ASP A 423 9.57 21.37 -7.62
C ASP A 423 9.83 21.08 -6.14
N GLU A 424 9.30 19.98 -5.58
CA GLU A 424 9.68 19.48 -4.24
C GLU A 424 11.20 19.25 -4.15
N ILE A 425 11.79 18.57 -5.15
CA ILE A 425 13.24 18.34 -5.21
C ILE A 425 14.02 19.66 -5.19
N ARG A 426 13.63 20.66 -5.99
CA ARG A 426 14.30 21.96 -6.06
C ARG A 426 14.30 22.70 -4.73
N VAL A 427 13.16 22.67 -4.05
CA VAL A 427 13.02 23.33 -2.74
C VAL A 427 13.85 22.58 -1.73
N CYS A 428 13.65 21.26 -1.58
CA CYS A 428 14.35 20.45 -0.59
C CYS A 428 15.87 20.47 -0.75
N ALA A 429 16.38 20.46 -1.98
CA ALA A 429 17.81 20.49 -2.27
C ALA A 429 18.53 21.76 -1.78
N LYS A 430 17.79 22.85 -1.51
CA LYS A 430 18.33 24.14 -1.05
C LYS A 430 18.19 24.35 0.45
N LEU A 431 17.56 23.41 1.18
CA LEU A 431 17.24 23.57 2.59
C LEU A 431 18.17 22.74 3.46
N GLU A 432 18.71 23.37 4.51
CA GLU A 432 19.49 22.71 5.54
C GLU A 432 19.07 23.24 6.92
N HIS A 433 18.29 22.45 7.66
CA HIS A 433 17.84 22.82 9.01
C HIS A 433 17.52 21.57 9.84
N PRO A 434 17.82 21.54 11.15
CA PRO A 434 17.57 20.37 12.01
C PRO A 434 16.07 19.98 12.12
N LYS A 435 15.15 20.89 11.79
CA LYS A 435 13.70 20.66 11.77
C LYS A 435 13.11 20.45 10.37
N VAL A 436 13.95 20.24 9.37
CA VAL A 436 13.58 19.90 7.99
C VAL A 436 14.25 18.57 7.65
N VAL A 437 13.56 17.69 6.92
CA VAL A 437 14.14 16.44 6.44
C VAL A 437 15.31 16.75 5.50
N GLY A 438 16.49 16.26 5.86
CA GLY A 438 17.73 16.46 5.13
C GLY A 438 17.70 15.80 3.77
N PHE A 439 17.94 16.60 2.73
CA PHE A 439 18.06 16.14 1.36
C PHE A 439 19.46 15.57 1.11
N LEU A 440 19.54 14.35 0.56
CA LEU A 440 20.81 13.66 0.33
C LEU A 440 21.22 13.63 -1.14
N GLY A 441 20.26 13.56 -2.06
CA GLY A 441 20.56 13.62 -3.48
C GLY A 441 19.40 13.22 -4.38
N ILE A 442 19.67 13.17 -5.68
CA ILE A 442 18.72 12.84 -6.75
C ILE A 442 19.29 11.68 -7.54
N MET A 443 18.46 10.69 -7.87
CA MET A 443 18.86 9.50 -8.60
C MET A 443 17.96 9.30 -9.81
N TRP A 444 18.55 9.00 -10.98
CA TRP A 444 17.80 8.66 -12.19
C TRP A 444 18.64 7.90 -13.21
N ALA A 445 18.01 6.92 -13.87
CA ALA A 445 18.48 6.33 -15.15
C ALA A 445 17.65 6.87 -16.33
N SER A 446 16.36 7.07 -16.09
CA SER A 446 15.38 7.65 -17.01
C SER A 446 14.48 8.63 -16.25
N LEU A 447 13.61 9.37 -16.95
CA LEU A 447 12.62 10.24 -16.29
C LEU A 447 11.68 9.44 -15.37
N SER A 448 11.27 8.25 -15.79
CA SER A 448 10.43 7.35 -15.01
C SER A 448 11.12 6.77 -13.77
N ASP A 449 12.44 6.92 -13.66
CA ASP A 449 13.23 6.49 -12.51
C ASP A 449 13.68 7.64 -11.62
N LEU A 450 13.25 8.87 -11.91
CA LEU A 450 13.59 10.03 -11.12
C LEU A 450 13.14 9.81 -9.67
N SER A 451 14.11 9.85 -8.77
CA SER A 451 13.93 9.58 -7.36
C SER A 451 14.68 10.61 -6.52
N ALA A 452 14.08 11.02 -5.41
CA ALA A 452 14.71 11.86 -4.40
C ALA A 452 15.20 10.99 -3.25
N ILE A 453 16.45 11.16 -2.82
CA ILE A 453 17.02 10.47 -1.67
C ILE A 453 17.09 11.47 -0.51
N VAL A 454 16.45 11.12 0.60
CA VAL A 454 16.39 11.94 1.81
C VAL A 454 16.81 11.12 3.03
N GLU A 455 17.09 11.78 4.16
CA GLU A 455 17.45 11.06 5.39
C GLU A 455 16.31 10.16 5.89
N TYR A 456 16.68 9.05 6.53
CA TYR A 456 15.72 8.18 7.20
C TYR A 456 15.41 8.70 8.61
N VAL A 457 14.12 8.88 8.90
CA VAL A 457 13.61 9.36 10.18
C VAL A 457 12.85 8.21 10.89
N PRO A 458 13.40 7.63 11.98
CA PRO A 458 13.06 6.27 12.40
C PRO A 458 11.68 6.06 13.05
N ARG A 459 11.04 7.08 13.64
CA ARG A 459 9.74 6.90 14.31
C ARG A 459 8.53 7.19 13.42
N GLY A 460 8.75 7.42 12.12
CA GLY A 460 7.68 7.69 11.17
C GLY A 460 6.97 9.03 11.43
N SER A 461 5.72 9.15 10.99
CA SER A 461 4.97 10.41 11.06
C SER A 461 4.32 10.69 12.42
N LEU A 462 4.20 11.97 12.76
CA LEU A 462 3.47 12.44 13.92
C LEU A 462 2.01 11.97 13.89
N ALA A 463 1.38 11.88 12.71
CA ALA A 463 0.03 11.32 12.57
C ALA A 463 -0.09 9.89 13.11
N ASN A 464 0.90 9.02 12.86
CA ASN A 464 0.90 7.64 13.39
C ASN A 464 1.07 7.64 14.91
N PHE A 465 1.99 8.47 15.42
CA PHE A 465 2.17 8.65 16.87
C PHE A 465 0.89 9.16 17.56
N LEU A 466 0.18 10.12 16.96
CA LEU A 466 -1.08 10.63 17.52
C LEU A 466 -2.17 9.55 17.55
N LYS A 467 -2.24 8.67 16.55
CA LYS A 467 -3.17 7.54 16.55
C LYS A 467 -2.90 6.58 17.72
N GLU A 468 -1.64 6.29 18.02
CA GLU A 468 -1.24 5.45 19.16
C GLU A 468 -1.56 6.09 20.53
N LYS A 469 -1.46 7.42 20.63
CA LYS A 469 -1.74 8.17 21.87
C LYS A 469 -3.22 8.48 22.10
N LYS A 470 -4.10 8.06 21.18
CA LYS A 470 -5.55 8.19 21.33
C LYS A 470 -6.03 7.36 22.53
N PRO A 471 -6.74 7.95 23.52
CA PRO A 471 -7.17 7.22 24.70
C PRO A 471 -8.11 6.07 24.33
N ALA A 472 -7.78 4.85 24.77
CA ALA A 472 -8.52 3.62 24.47
C ALA A 472 -9.92 3.57 25.11
N ARG A 473 -10.19 4.39 26.14
CA ARG A 473 -11.50 4.53 26.79
C ARG A 473 -11.89 6.00 26.88
N LYS A 474 -13.20 6.29 26.76
CA LYS A 474 -13.77 7.66 26.82
C LYS A 474 -13.36 8.47 28.06
N ASN A 475 -12.97 7.81 29.16
CA ASN A 475 -12.64 8.45 30.45
C ASN A 475 -11.18 8.25 30.90
N SER A 476 -10.28 7.76 30.04
CA SER A 476 -8.85 7.65 30.40
C SER A 476 -8.15 8.98 30.12
N ARG A 477 -7.43 9.53 31.11
CA ARG A 477 -6.52 10.66 30.86
C ARG A 477 -5.41 10.18 29.94
N SER A 478 -5.18 10.91 28.84
CA SER A 478 -4.02 10.65 28.00
C SER A 478 -2.76 11.09 28.75
N ALA A 479 -1.73 10.24 28.78
CA ALA A 479 -0.42 10.61 29.30
C ALA A 479 0.29 11.65 28.40
N PHE A 480 -0.24 11.90 27.20
CA PHE A 480 0.25 12.91 26.28
C PHE A 480 -0.50 14.23 26.50
N THR A 481 0.10 15.13 27.26
CA THR A 481 -0.50 16.41 27.70
C THR A 481 0.19 17.62 27.04
N TRP A 482 -0.42 18.81 27.19
CA TRP A 482 0.13 20.03 26.61
C TRP A 482 1.41 20.52 27.28
N MET A 483 1.46 20.47 28.62
CA MET A 483 2.53 21.11 29.40
C MET A 483 3.55 20.08 29.91
N GLU A 484 3.09 18.94 30.42
CA GLU A 484 3.95 17.96 31.08
C GLU A 484 4.58 17.02 30.05
N SER A 485 5.91 16.92 30.08
CA SER A 485 6.64 15.86 29.39
C SER A 485 6.68 14.62 30.27
N SER A 486 6.56 13.44 29.66
CA SER A 486 6.82 12.17 30.36
C SER A 486 8.26 11.73 30.13
N ASN A 487 8.75 10.76 30.91
CA ASN A 487 10.07 10.17 30.69
C ASN A 487 10.22 9.51 29.31
N GLU A 488 9.10 9.21 28.65
CA GLU A 488 9.07 8.47 27.38
C GLU A 488 8.71 9.36 26.18
N THR A 489 8.03 10.50 26.38
CA THR A 489 7.52 11.36 25.30
C THR A 489 7.50 12.85 25.67
N PRO A 490 7.88 13.76 24.75
CA PRO A 490 7.72 15.19 24.94
C PRO A 490 6.25 15.62 25.07
N SER A 491 6.04 16.81 25.61
CA SER A 491 4.72 17.45 25.65
C SER A 491 4.26 17.93 24.26
N LYS A 492 2.95 18.15 24.08
CA LYS A 492 2.41 18.70 22.82
C LYS A 492 3.00 20.08 22.52
N LEU A 493 3.26 20.90 23.54
CA LEU A 493 3.89 22.21 23.39
C LEU A 493 5.32 22.09 22.82
N SER A 494 6.09 21.07 23.23
CA SER A 494 7.41 20.83 22.66
C SER A 494 7.33 20.54 21.15
N PHE A 495 6.36 19.75 20.71
CA PHE A 495 6.15 19.52 19.28
C PHE A 495 5.72 20.81 18.54
N ALA A 496 4.76 21.56 19.08
CA ALA A 496 4.33 22.84 18.49
C ALA A 496 5.48 23.85 18.36
N LEU A 497 6.39 23.89 19.34
CA LEU A 497 7.60 24.72 19.29
C LEU A 497 8.54 24.32 18.16
N GLN A 498 8.80 23.02 17.99
CA GLN A 498 9.68 22.53 16.93
C GLN A 498 9.09 22.75 15.54
N ILE A 499 7.77 22.61 15.38
CA ILE A 499 7.08 22.89 14.12
C ILE A 499 7.16 24.39 13.80
N SER A 500 6.88 25.27 14.77
CA SER A 500 6.96 26.72 14.56
C SER A 500 8.40 27.19 14.28
N GLU A 501 9.41 26.55 14.88
CA GLU A 501 10.82 26.80 14.57
C GLU A 501 11.14 26.49 13.09
N ALA A 502 10.62 25.38 12.56
CA ALA A 502 10.76 25.04 11.14
C ALA A 502 10.07 26.08 10.24
N LEU A 503 8.88 26.54 10.60
CA LEU A 503 8.17 27.59 9.83
C LEU A 503 8.92 28.92 9.83
N VAL A 504 9.50 29.32 10.96
CA VAL A 504 10.36 30.53 11.03
C VAL A 504 11.54 30.41 10.07
N TYR A 505 12.18 29.23 10.01
CA TYR A 505 13.26 28.98 9.07
C TYR A 505 12.80 29.10 7.61
N LEU A 506 11.72 28.43 7.22
CA LEU A 506 11.20 28.47 5.83
C LEU A 506 10.78 29.89 5.40
N GLN A 507 10.15 30.64 6.30
CA GLN A 507 9.67 32.00 6.02
C GLN A 507 10.79 33.06 6.07
N SER A 508 12.00 32.69 6.52
CA SER A 508 13.16 33.61 6.55
C SER A 508 13.84 33.80 5.19
N PHE A 509 13.51 32.95 4.20
CA PHE A 509 14.05 33.05 2.84
C PHE A 509 13.47 34.24 2.07
N ALA A 510 14.17 34.67 1.01
CA ALA A 510 13.73 35.72 0.11
C ALA A 510 13.76 35.21 -1.35
N PRO A 511 12.61 34.86 -1.96
CA PRO A 511 11.25 34.88 -1.38
C PRO A 511 11.04 33.79 -0.30
N PRO A 512 10.04 33.94 0.60
CA PRO A 512 9.70 32.93 1.60
C PRO A 512 9.42 31.56 0.95
N VAL A 513 9.89 30.50 1.59
CA VAL A 513 9.54 29.13 1.19
C VAL A 513 8.22 28.78 1.86
N ILE A 514 7.20 28.49 1.05
CA ILE A 514 5.88 28.08 1.53
C ILE A 514 5.82 26.55 1.57
N HIS A 515 5.36 25.98 2.69
CA HIS A 515 5.24 24.54 2.84
C HIS A 515 4.06 24.00 2.02
N GLY A 516 2.87 24.62 2.12
CA GLY A 516 1.70 24.34 1.29
C GLY A 516 0.93 23.04 1.59
N HIS A 517 1.55 22.11 2.31
CA HIS A 517 0.94 20.84 2.76
C HIS A 517 1.18 20.55 4.26
N LEU A 518 1.06 21.56 5.13
CA LEU A 518 1.39 21.40 6.55
C LEU A 518 0.28 20.65 7.32
N ARG A 519 0.58 19.42 7.75
CA ARG A 519 -0.31 18.60 8.61
C ARG A 519 0.48 17.55 9.41
N ALA A 520 -0.14 16.88 10.38
CA ALA A 520 0.58 15.90 11.22
C ALA A 520 1.20 14.72 10.42
N ASP A 521 0.73 14.41 9.21
CA ASP A 521 1.34 13.38 8.37
C ASP A 521 2.71 13.80 7.79
N SER A 522 2.93 15.11 7.61
CA SER A 522 4.11 15.74 6.97
C SER A 522 5.23 16.02 7.96
N MET A 523 5.04 15.60 9.21
CA MET A 523 5.98 15.80 10.30
C MET A 523 6.54 14.45 10.70
N LEU A 524 7.82 14.22 10.48
CA LEU A 524 8.50 12.98 10.87
C LEU A 524 9.17 13.12 12.23
N LEU A 525 9.22 12.02 12.98
CA LEU A 525 9.73 11.96 14.34
C LEU A 525 11.06 11.20 14.40
N GLY A 526 12.11 11.90 14.82
CA GLY A 526 13.43 11.31 14.97
C GLY A 526 13.63 10.54 16.28
N SER A 527 14.80 9.94 16.45
CA SER A 527 15.08 9.04 17.57
C SER A 527 14.99 9.76 18.93
N SER A 528 15.34 11.04 18.97
CA SER A 528 15.32 11.91 20.15
C SER A 528 14.05 12.78 20.23
N TRP A 529 13.00 12.40 19.49
CA TRP A 529 11.74 13.14 19.38
C TRP A 529 11.86 14.53 18.74
N GLU A 530 12.90 14.72 17.93
CA GLU A 530 12.98 15.86 17.04
C GLU A 530 11.93 15.75 15.93
N ILE A 531 11.22 16.84 15.65
CA ILE A 531 10.34 16.95 14.47
C ILE A 531 11.17 17.36 13.27
N LYS A 532 10.91 16.73 12.13
CA LYS A 532 11.43 17.13 10.82
C LYS A 532 10.29 17.25 9.82
N LEU A 533 10.16 18.42 9.18
CA LEU A 533 9.16 18.65 8.13
C LEU A 533 9.57 17.96 6.83
N ASP A 534 8.60 17.26 6.26
CA ASP A 534 8.66 16.51 5.00
C ASP A 534 7.64 17.08 3.99
N ARG A 535 7.79 16.75 2.70
CA ARG A 535 6.90 17.21 1.60
C ARG A 535 6.87 18.73 1.39
N LEU A 536 8.05 19.35 1.37
CA LEU A 536 8.21 20.80 1.22
C LEU A 536 8.04 21.24 -0.24
N GLY A 537 7.41 22.40 -0.46
CA GLY A 537 7.26 22.97 -1.80
C GLY A 537 6.21 22.27 -2.67
N TYR A 538 5.41 21.37 -2.09
CA TYR A 538 4.31 20.71 -2.78
C TYR A 538 3.07 21.60 -2.81
N MET A 539 2.83 22.27 -3.93
CA MET A 539 1.61 23.06 -4.14
C MET A 539 0.45 22.14 -4.51
N LEU A 540 -0.45 21.91 -3.56
CA LEU A 540 -1.64 21.10 -3.77
C LEU A 540 -2.54 21.69 -4.85
N ASN A 541 -3.00 20.85 -5.77
CA ASN A 541 -4.11 21.22 -6.64
C ASN A 541 -5.44 21.15 -5.84
N THR A 542 -5.85 22.31 -5.33
CA THR A 542 -7.04 22.47 -4.47
C THR A 542 -8.34 22.00 -5.14
N SER A 543 -8.41 22.08 -6.47
CA SER A 543 -9.59 21.65 -7.25
C SER A 543 -9.83 20.14 -7.19
N SER A 544 -8.77 19.34 -7.00
CA SER A 544 -8.81 17.88 -6.92
C SER A 544 -8.72 17.32 -5.49
N LEU A 545 -8.60 18.18 -4.47
CA LEU A 545 -8.46 17.75 -3.09
C LEU A 545 -9.74 17.07 -2.56
N PRO A 546 -9.62 15.87 -1.94
CA PRO A 546 -10.69 15.28 -1.17
C PRO A 546 -11.23 16.27 -0.12
N ILE A 547 -12.55 16.24 0.14
CA ILE A 547 -13.21 17.16 1.09
C ILE A 547 -12.54 17.12 2.47
N GLU A 548 -12.10 15.95 2.89
CA GLU A 548 -11.42 15.72 4.16
C GLU A 548 -10.04 16.40 4.25
N ASP A 549 -9.30 16.49 3.16
CA ASP A 549 -7.98 17.13 3.12
C ASP A 549 -8.05 18.66 3.01
N ARG A 550 -9.21 19.22 2.64
CA ARG A 550 -9.45 20.68 2.64
C ARG A 550 -9.43 21.28 4.05
N ALA A 551 -9.54 20.46 5.08
CA ALA A 551 -9.53 20.86 6.48
C ALA A 551 -8.29 21.67 6.90
N TRP A 552 -7.13 21.41 6.29
CA TRP A 552 -5.87 22.10 6.57
C TRP A 552 -5.61 23.29 5.66
N VAL A 553 -6.41 23.48 4.63
CA VAL A 553 -6.20 24.51 3.60
C VAL A 553 -6.90 25.79 4.03
N ALA A 554 -6.16 26.90 3.99
CA ALA A 554 -6.69 28.19 4.40
C ALA A 554 -7.82 28.68 3.46
N PRO A 555 -8.78 29.49 3.95
CA PRO A 555 -9.93 29.93 3.17
C PRO A 555 -9.55 30.65 1.85
N GLU A 556 -8.55 31.51 1.89
CA GLU A 556 -8.04 32.27 0.75
C GLU A 556 -7.39 31.36 -0.30
N VAL A 557 -6.73 30.28 0.13
CA VAL A 557 -6.13 29.27 -0.75
C VAL A 557 -7.23 28.43 -1.42
N LEU A 558 -8.30 28.10 -0.70
CA LEU A 558 -9.46 27.43 -1.29
C LEU A 558 -10.18 28.31 -2.32
N ALA A 559 -10.18 29.63 -2.11
CA ALA A 559 -10.82 30.60 -3.00
C ALA A 559 -9.99 30.95 -4.24
N SER A 560 -8.68 31.18 -4.07
CA SER A 560 -7.79 31.69 -5.12
C SER A 560 -6.82 30.65 -5.69
N GLY A 561 -6.50 29.61 -4.91
CA GLY A 561 -5.42 28.67 -5.21
C GLY A 561 -4.01 29.19 -4.92
N GLU A 562 -3.88 30.43 -4.43
CA GLU A 562 -2.60 31.06 -4.14
C GLU A 562 -2.19 30.81 -2.68
N PHE A 563 -0.96 30.33 -2.49
CA PHE A 563 -0.39 30.04 -1.18
C PHE A 563 0.59 31.15 -0.77
N ASP A 564 0.55 31.53 0.50
CA ASP A 564 1.48 32.48 1.11
C ASP A 564 1.95 32.00 2.50
N GLU A 565 2.80 32.77 3.18
CA GLU A 565 3.30 32.42 4.50
C GLU A 565 2.21 32.35 5.58
N LYS A 566 1.08 33.05 5.37
CA LYS A 566 -0.06 33.09 6.29
C LYS A 566 -0.95 31.86 6.13
N SER A 567 -0.96 31.23 4.96
CA SER A 567 -1.65 29.97 4.72
C SER A 567 -1.03 28.83 5.54
N ASP A 568 0.31 28.77 5.65
CA ASP A 568 1.00 27.79 6.51
C ASP A 568 0.70 28.02 8.00
N VAL A 569 0.55 29.29 8.43
CA VAL A 569 0.15 29.64 9.80
C VAL A 569 -1.27 29.14 10.08
N TYR A 570 -2.20 29.26 9.13
CA TYR A 570 -3.53 28.66 9.28
C TYR A 570 -3.46 27.14 9.44
N SER A 571 -2.73 26.46 8.56
CA SER A 571 -2.53 25.01 8.64
C SER A 571 -1.90 24.59 9.97
N PHE A 572 -0.99 25.39 10.53
CA PHE A 572 -0.42 25.18 11.86
C PHE A 572 -1.50 25.21 12.95
N GLY A 573 -2.45 26.15 12.89
CA GLY A 573 -3.59 26.19 13.80
C GLY A 573 -4.44 24.92 13.76
N VAL A 574 -4.60 24.33 12.57
CA VAL A 574 -5.26 23.02 12.40
C VAL A 574 -4.43 21.90 13.03
N VAL A 575 -3.10 21.88 12.85
CA VAL A 575 -2.20 20.91 13.50
C VAL A 575 -2.26 21.01 15.03
N MET A 576 -2.40 22.20 15.61
CA MET A 576 -2.60 22.34 17.06
C MET A 576 -3.84 21.59 17.54
N SER A 577 -4.91 21.58 16.74
CA SER A 577 -6.11 20.78 17.04
C SER A 577 -5.88 19.27 16.92
N GLU A 578 -5.01 18.83 15.99
CA GLU A 578 -4.60 17.43 15.86
C GLU A 578 -3.80 16.97 17.08
N LEU A 579 -2.84 17.79 17.52
CA LEU A 579 -2.08 17.56 18.76
C LEU A 579 -3.02 17.48 19.96
N ASP A 580 -3.99 18.39 20.06
CA ASP A 580 -4.93 18.43 21.15
C ASP A 580 -5.80 17.17 21.21
N ARG A 581 -6.44 16.81 20.08
CA ARG A 581 -7.42 15.73 20.01
C ARG A 581 -6.84 14.34 19.78
N CYS A 582 -5.60 14.25 19.29
CA CYS A 582 -4.99 13.01 18.81
C CYS A 582 -5.86 12.29 17.77
N LYS A 583 -6.49 13.06 16.87
CA LYS A 583 -7.39 12.59 15.80
C LYS A 583 -7.27 13.55 14.62
N LEU A 584 -7.66 13.06 13.44
CA LEU A 584 -7.86 13.91 12.27
C LEU A 584 -8.88 15.02 12.60
N PRO A 585 -8.68 16.24 12.08
CA PRO A 585 -9.64 17.32 12.20
C PRO A 585 -10.99 16.86 11.65
N TYR A 586 -12.07 17.24 12.33
CA TYR A 586 -13.46 16.97 11.91
C TYR A 586 -13.93 15.52 11.87
N SER A 587 -13.34 14.63 12.70
CA SER A 587 -13.72 13.20 12.76
C SER A 587 -15.17 12.86 13.19
N ARG A 588 -16.10 13.83 13.32
CA ARG A 588 -17.47 13.64 13.84
C ARG A 588 -18.49 13.69 12.69
N LYS A 589 -19.44 12.72 12.66
CA LYS A 589 -20.47 12.56 11.60
C LYS A 589 -21.29 13.85 11.31
N ALA A 590 -21.46 14.75 12.28
CA ALA A 590 -22.19 16.02 12.12
C ALA A 590 -21.41 17.07 11.29
N SER A 591 -20.09 17.08 11.35
CA SER A 591 -19.22 18.02 10.61
C SER A 591 -19.15 17.71 9.12
N ARG A 592 -19.37 16.45 8.72
CA ARG A 592 -19.35 15.97 7.32
C ARG A 592 -20.62 16.25 6.52
N ARG A 593 -21.76 16.47 7.19
CA ARG A 593 -23.02 16.84 6.51
C ARG A 593 -23.14 18.35 6.27
N GLN A 594 -22.47 19.17 7.07
CA GLN A 594 -22.42 20.63 6.90
C GLN A 594 -21.32 21.10 5.93
N SER A 595 -20.33 20.25 5.59
CA SER A 595 -19.30 20.56 4.58
C SER A 595 -19.81 20.52 3.13
N VAL A 596 -21.10 20.28 2.94
CA VAL A 596 -21.71 20.14 1.60
C VAL A 596 -22.27 21.48 1.10
N ASP A 597 -22.55 22.45 1.98
CA ASP A 597 -23.37 23.61 1.58
C ASP A 597 -22.71 25.00 1.55
N GLU A 598 -21.57 25.29 2.18
CA GLU A 598 -21.04 26.68 2.16
C GLU A 598 -19.52 26.79 2.06
N ALA A 599 -19.07 27.78 1.28
CA ALA A 599 -17.70 28.22 1.06
C ALA A 599 -16.99 28.80 2.30
N THR A 600 -17.41 28.38 3.50
CA THR A 600 -16.86 28.80 4.79
C THR A 600 -16.01 27.68 5.37
N ALA A 601 -14.71 27.92 5.53
CA ALA A 601 -13.81 27.00 6.21
C ALA A 601 -14.31 26.77 7.64
N PHE A 602 -14.71 25.53 7.94
CA PHE A 602 -15.08 25.16 9.30
C PHE A 602 -13.80 25.19 10.15
N LYS A 603 -13.83 25.84 11.34
CA LYS A 603 -12.67 25.94 12.25
C LYS A 603 -12.63 24.75 13.21
N PRO A 604 -11.46 24.16 13.51
CA PRO A 604 -11.37 22.98 14.35
C PRO A 604 -11.63 23.34 15.82
N GLY A 605 -12.36 22.45 16.52
CA GLY A 605 -12.55 22.60 17.96
C GLY A 605 -11.30 22.20 18.75
N PHE A 606 -11.30 22.54 20.04
CA PHE A 606 -10.35 22.09 21.08
C PHE A 606 -11.09 21.30 22.19
N ARG A 607 -10.38 20.46 22.94
CA ARG A 607 -10.95 19.71 24.06
C ARG A 607 -11.19 20.67 25.22
N ASP A 608 -12.15 20.33 26.07
CA ASP A 608 -12.51 21.17 27.23
C ASP A 608 -11.34 21.29 28.25
N ASP A 609 -10.39 20.35 28.22
CA ASP A 609 -9.19 20.34 29.05
C ASP A 609 -7.94 20.93 28.36
N CYS A 610 -8.07 21.52 27.17
CA CYS A 610 -6.99 22.24 26.51
C CYS A 610 -6.69 23.56 27.25
N PRO A 611 -5.42 23.90 27.55
CA PRO A 611 -5.08 25.16 28.20
C PRO A 611 -5.60 26.37 27.43
N PRO A 612 -6.24 27.36 28.08
CA PRO A 612 -6.81 28.53 27.40
C PRO A 612 -5.82 29.27 26.52
N GLU A 613 -4.57 29.39 26.97
CA GLU A 613 -3.49 30.08 26.25
C GLU A 613 -3.13 29.37 24.94
N ILE A 614 -3.21 28.04 24.93
CA ILE A 614 -2.98 27.23 23.72
C ILE A 614 -4.13 27.40 22.73
N VAL A 615 -5.38 27.45 23.24
CA VAL A 615 -6.57 27.69 22.42
C VAL A 615 -6.51 29.08 21.78
N GLU A 616 -6.10 30.10 22.54
CA GLU A 616 -5.96 31.47 22.04
C GLU A 616 -4.91 31.57 20.91
N ILE A 617 -3.74 30.95 21.09
CA ILE A 617 -2.71 30.89 20.04
C ILE A 617 -3.26 30.18 18.79
N ALA A 618 -3.91 29.03 18.95
CA ALA A 618 -4.45 28.29 17.82
C ALA A 618 -5.55 29.09 17.09
N GLN A 619 -6.44 29.76 17.83
CA GLN A 619 -7.49 30.61 17.26
C GLN A 619 -6.91 31.82 16.52
N SER A 620 -5.83 32.42 17.00
CA SER A 620 -5.13 33.50 16.28
C SER A 620 -4.57 33.03 14.93
N CYS A 621 -4.17 31.75 14.83
CA CYS A 621 -3.73 31.15 13.58
C CYS A 621 -4.90 30.89 12.61
N LEU A 622 -6.09 30.61 13.14
CA LEU A 622 -7.30 30.23 12.40
C LEU A 622 -8.19 31.43 12.02
N GLN A 623 -7.64 32.64 11.94
CA GLN A 623 -8.37 33.82 11.45
C GLN A 623 -8.67 33.68 9.95
N ASP A 624 -9.84 34.16 9.53
CA ASP A 624 -10.26 34.05 8.14
C ASP A 624 -9.44 35.00 7.26
N GLU A 625 -9.17 36.21 7.75
CA GLU A 625 -8.31 37.20 7.10
C GLU A 625 -6.82 36.86 7.34
N PRO A 626 -6.01 36.63 6.29
CA PRO A 626 -4.58 36.29 6.44
C PRO A 626 -3.76 37.32 7.21
N ALA A 627 -4.11 38.61 7.06
CA ALA A 627 -3.42 39.71 7.74
C ALA A 627 -3.60 39.72 9.26
N GLU A 628 -4.67 39.10 9.78
CA GLU A 628 -4.94 39.00 11.22
C GLU A 628 -4.21 37.83 11.89
N ARG A 629 -3.64 36.92 11.10
CA ARG A 629 -2.85 35.79 11.62
C ARG A 629 -1.46 36.29 12.04
N PRO A 630 -0.85 35.73 13.09
CA PRO A 630 0.52 36.07 13.47
C PRO A 630 1.51 35.69 12.37
N THR A 631 2.69 36.28 12.39
CA THR A 631 3.85 35.75 11.64
C THR A 631 4.37 34.47 12.31
N ALA A 632 5.10 33.61 11.60
CA ALA A 632 5.71 32.43 12.23
C ALA A 632 6.63 32.81 13.42
N MET A 633 7.29 33.96 13.35
CA MET A 633 8.13 34.48 14.44
C MET A 633 7.30 34.84 15.68
N GLU A 634 6.20 35.57 15.52
CA GLU A 634 5.29 35.93 16.63
C GLU A 634 4.60 34.69 17.23
N LEU A 635 4.22 33.74 16.36
CA LEU A 635 3.69 32.44 16.76
C LEU A 635 4.70 31.66 17.62
N HIS A 636 5.93 31.50 17.11
CA HIS A 636 7.00 30.80 17.82
C HIS A 636 7.31 31.48 19.15
N TYR A 637 7.37 32.81 19.17
CA TYR A 637 7.57 33.59 20.40
C TYR A 637 6.46 33.33 21.43
N SER A 638 5.20 33.36 21.01
CA SER A 638 4.04 33.12 21.88
C SER A 638 4.08 31.72 22.50
N LEU A 639 4.34 30.68 21.70
CA LEU A 639 4.52 29.31 22.20
C LEU A 639 5.68 29.19 23.18
N ARG A 640 6.79 29.91 22.92
CA ARG A 640 7.99 29.86 23.75
C ARG A 640 7.79 30.52 25.11
N GLN A 641 6.89 31.50 25.23
CA GLN A 641 6.53 32.06 26.54
C GLN A 641 5.84 31.04 27.45
N LEU A 642 5.10 30.08 26.88
CA LEU A 642 4.41 29.04 27.63
C LEU A 642 5.33 27.88 28.06
N HIS A 643 6.51 27.75 27.46
CA HIS A 643 7.46 26.67 27.74
C HIS A 643 8.50 27.04 28.81
N ARG A 644 8.40 28.23 29.40
CA ARG A 644 9.20 28.67 30.54
C ARG A 644 8.64 28.11 31.83
#